data_AF-A0A6L9MIT4-F1
#
_entry.id   AF-A0A6L9MIT4-F1
#
_cell.length_a   1.000
_cell.length_b   1.000
_cell.length_c   1.000
_cell.angle_alpha   90.00
_cell.angle_beta   90.00
_cell.angle_gamma   90.00
#
_symmetry.space_group_name_H-M   'P 1'
#
loop_
_entity.id
_entity.type
_entity.pdbx_description
1 polymer ?
#
loop_
_entity_poly.entity_id
_entity_poly.type
_entity_poly.pdbx_seq_one_letter_code
_entity_poly.pdbx_strand_id
1 'polypeptide(L)'
;MTATFHALGAGRDAGLYYVSDPNREARPRNRDEYYLADGGGVWWSTGSSVVTHAAPIDKESFRDLCAGVHPRSGKGIVRGSGERHRAGWDVTFSAPKSVSLLWAAGSDVQRAAIEELQGKAVEAALSFVERQALLEVRLGAGGTIREAPTDIIVGRFAHTTSRAGDPNIHTHCVLMNVAGSADGRWRTLEPDAMFKWTKTIGAAYRAELSRMLVERGFVLRPAGRDQIEIVGVGEDLIETFSKRSREIEAIVGDRETASGVRKQLAALSTRQLKEMLPTDAELEARWHEEFGQAREQLWEQALEAARGRDLARQRTPTDHRGDRNGRDGVDPARGDGPQLDPIPVEGSGPTARGASSLLSHQSVIDRREVLRQSLIEASREGIGIAAVEAELKALQADGSLLMLQDGRSAAWTTEHLMEREAAMLKACNRADEREFFKADAIHDAIEEASHLSEEQRAAVLGAASRHGVSLIEAGAGTGKTTLASAIKAAADRSGLKVVGLAPTWLAADELSRSIGVPAQAVAKWRYDRQAQGGATMRGMQELPPLDSRTVILLDEAGMLGTLDMAAVLTAAAAAGAKVIAFGDRRQLEAVSQGNPLALIAEELRHVETLTVIRRQHHAWQRSASIAMSEGRFDEAFSAYHDHGAIQFAKDQVTALSETIRHWTDLREAHQDDVVIVTRSNRDAALLNHLARQTLRQAGTLAASDIHVRAIDRRNNAVALALATGDRIRFGANLKALGIRNGTRGTVVAIDSEGDAADPIVHVELEDGRTVALRWSDYAPPQRGTSVRPLPRITHAYAGTVYSVQGRTAAAAVFHVGSRTDARETYVAMTRHRADVRVVVDCDRLLREASNEILDMDAPDTDKLAALVVEAERFDEKLNIASFRQRLADRRTPTIDVARDRNDGLIPTCAIADSVGVPKAGEV
;
A
#
# COMPACT_ATOMS: atom_id res chain seq x y z
N MET A 1 4.31 -16.03 1.66
CA MET A 1 4.30 -15.70 0.22
C MET A 1 3.98 -16.97 -0.55
N THR A 2 2.99 -16.95 -1.44
CA THR A 2 2.59 -18.14 -2.22
C THR A 2 3.25 -18.25 -3.59
N ALA A 3 3.82 -17.17 -4.11
CA ALA A 3 4.63 -17.20 -5.32
C ALA A 3 6.00 -16.57 -5.02
N THR A 4 7.08 -17.27 -5.34
CA THR A 4 8.45 -16.75 -5.25
C THR A 4 9.16 -16.89 -6.59
N PHE A 5 9.95 -15.88 -6.95
CA PHE A 5 10.61 -15.81 -8.24
C PHE A 5 12.14 -15.81 -8.08
N HIS A 6 12.85 -16.65 -8.84
CA HIS A 6 14.30 -16.76 -8.77
C HIS A 6 14.90 -16.95 -10.18
N ALA A 7 15.90 -16.14 -10.54
CA ALA A 7 16.61 -16.31 -11.81
C ALA A 7 17.58 -17.49 -11.75
N LEU A 8 17.53 -18.38 -12.73
CA LEU A 8 18.46 -19.50 -12.82
C LEU A 8 19.80 -19.07 -13.41
N GLY A 9 20.82 -19.91 -13.23
CA GLY A 9 22.14 -19.76 -13.82
C GLY A 9 22.13 -19.93 -15.35
N ALA A 10 23.31 -20.10 -15.93
CA ALA A 10 23.47 -20.27 -17.38
C ALA A 10 23.95 -21.68 -17.77
N GLY A 11 23.55 -22.12 -18.97
CA GLY A 11 23.98 -23.37 -19.58
C GLY A 11 23.19 -24.61 -19.14
N ARG A 12 23.59 -25.76 -19.68
CA ARG A 12 22.91 -27.06 -19.52
C ARG A 12 22.75 -27.50 -18.06
N ASP A 13 23.60 -26.99 -17.18
CA ASP A 13 23.70 -27.45 -15.80
C ASP A 13 22.94 -26.57 -14.81
N ALA A 14 22.45 -25.41 -15.24
CA ALA A 14 21.83 -24.37 -14.41
C ALA A 14 20.53 -24.77 -13.69
N GLY A 15 19.94 -25.92 -14.03
CA GLY A 15 18.74 -26.46 -13.41
C GLY A 15 18.84 -27.96 -13.12
N LEU A 16 20.05 -28.56 -13.15
CA LEU A 16 20.22 -30.00 -13.02
C LEU A 16 19.58 -30.55 -11.74
N TYR A 17 19.60 -29.82 -10.63
CA TYR A 17 18.98 -30.26 -9.38
C TYR A 17 17.47 -30.57 -9.49
N TYR A 18 16.77 -30.08 -10.52
CA TYR A 18 15.37 -30.46 -10.76
C TYR A 18 15.20 -31.83 -11.43
N VAL A 19 16.25 -32.34 -12.08
CA VAL A 19 16.22 -33.56 -12.92
C VAL A 19 17.33 -34.56 -12.59
N SER A 20 18.26 -34.23 -11.70
CA SER A 20 19.47 -35.01 -11.43
C SER A 20 19.60 -35.52 -10.00
N ASP A 21 18.65 -35.25 -9.12
CA ASP A 21 18.69 -35.75 -7.73
C ASP A 21 17.88 -37.05 -7.62
N PRO A 22 18.52 -38.23 -7.45
CA PRO A 22 17.86 -39.50 -7.24
C PRO A 22 17.36 -39.69 -5.79
N ASN A 23 17.73 -38.80 -4.87
CA ASN A 23 17.37 -38.84 -3.44
C ASN A 23 16.28 -37.80 -3.10
N ARG A 24 15.44 -37.46 -4.08
CA ARG A 24 14.59 -36.26 -4.06
C ARG A 24 13.53 -36.26 -2.97
N GLU A 25 12.97 -37.42 -2.69
CA GLU A 25 12.15 -37.78 -1.53
C GLU A 25 12.55 -39.24 -1.28
N ALA A 26 12.88 -39.55 -0.05
CA ALA A 26 13.74 -40.64 0.25
C ALA A 26 12.98 -41.99 0.29
N ARG A 27 13.03 -42.69 -0.85
CA ARG A 27 12.62 -44.09 -1.14
C ARG A 27 11.22 -44.50 -0.66
N PRO A 28 10.24 -44.66 -1.59
CA PRO A 28 9.00 -45.36 -1.30
C PRO A 28 9.20 -46.88 -1.20
N ARG A 29 8.50 -47.52 -0.24
CA ARG A 29 8.33 -48.99 -0.17
C ARG A 29 7.16 -49.35 -1.08
N ASN A 30 7.43 -49.69 -2.34
CA ASN A 30 6.46 -50.23 -3.31
C ASN A 30 5.18 -49.40 -3.53
N ARG A 31 5.17 -48.64 -4.63
CA ARG A 31 3.95 -48.32 -5.36
C ARG A 31 4.26 -48.31 -6.85
N ASP A 32 3.88 -49.40 -7.51
CA ASP A 32 3.78 -49.68 -8.94
C ASP A 32 4.28 -48.56 -9.89
N GLU A 33 5.50 -48.76 -10.41
CA GLU A 33 6.04 -48.47 -11.76
C GLU A 33 5.65 -47.21 -12.57
N TYR A 34 4.82 -46.27 -12.09
CA TYR A 34 4.31 -45.16 -12.91
C TYR A 34 5.16 -43.88 -12.86
N TYR A 35 6.09 -43.75 -11.89
CA TYR A 35 6.96 -42.56 -11.72
C TYR A 35 8.46 -42.83 -11.92
N LEU A 36 8.84 -44.01 -12.41
CA LEU A 36 10.25 -44.44 -12.56
C LEU A 36 10.75 -44.41 -14.02
N ALA A 37 10.34 -43.41 -14.78
CA ALA A 37 11.05 -43.00 -15.99
C ALA A 37 11.55 -41.56 -15.78
N ASP A 38 12.82 -41.31 -16.10
CA ASP A 38 13.57 -40.06 -15.89
C ASP A 38 12.74 -38.78 -15.69
N GLY A 39 12.92 -38.15 -14.51
CA GLY A 39 12.49 -36.78 -14.21
C GLY A 39 11.00 -36.62 -13.85
N GLY A 40 10.68 -36.65 -12.55
CA GLY A 40 9.30 -36.49 -12.01
C GLY A 40 8.64 -35.11 -12.18
N GLY A 41 8.87 -34.43 -13.31
CA GLY A 41 8.19 -33.20 -13.70
C GLY A 41 7.41 -33.37 -14.99
N VAL A 42 6.53 -32.40 -15.28
CA VAL A 42 5.72 -32.36 -16.49
C VAL A 42 5.83 -31.02 -17.20
N TRP A 43 5.85 -31.04 -18.52
CA TRP A 43 5.85 -29.83 -19.34
C TRP A 43 4.49 -29.14 -19.29
N TRP A 44 4.52 -27.82 -19.27
CA TRP A 44 3.39 -26.95 -19.60
C TRP A 44 3.83 -26.05 -20.75
N SER A 45 3.08 -26.07 -21.85
CA SER A 45 3.32 -25.22 -23.01
C SER A 45 2.00 -24.75 -23.62
N THR A 46 2.02 -23.53 -24.16
CA THR A 46 0.85 -22.90 -24.80
C THR A 46 0.75 -23.26 -26.28
N GLY A 47 1.87 -23.45 -26.98
CA GLY A 47 1.92 -23.81 -28.40
C GLY A 47 2.21 -25.29 -28.68
N SER A 48 2.72 -26.05 -27.71
CA SER A 48 3.07 -27.47 -27.81
C SER A 48 4.04 -27.84 -28.95
N SER A 49 4.84 -26.88 -29.42
CA SER A 49 5.61 -27.01 -30.66
C SER A 49 7.01 -27.61 -30.46
N VAL A 50 7.69 -27.28 -29.35
CA VAL A 50 9.00 -27.83 -28.98
C VAL A 50 8.87 -28.92 -27.92
N VAL A 51 7.97 -28.73 -26.95
CA VAL A 51 7.59 -29.73 -25.95
C VAL A 51 6.10 -29.98 -26.03
N THR A 52 5.63 -31.14 -25.60
CA THR A 52 4.20 -31.46 -25.58
C THR A 52 3.63 -31.13 -24.21
N HIS A 53 2.51 -30.40 -24.16
CA HIS A 53 1.83 -30.08 -22.92
C HIS A 53 1.47 -31.36 -22.13
N ALA A 54 1.68 -31.32 -20.82
CA ALA A 54 1.50 -32.42 -19.87
C ALA A 54 2.38 -33.67 -20.10
N ALA A 55 3.32 -33.63 -21.05
CA ALA A 55 4.28 -34.72 -21.23
C ALA A 55 5.32 -34.74 -20.10
N PRO A 56 5.82 -35.93 -19.69
CA PRO A 56 6.93 -36.05 -18.75
C PRO A 56 8.18 -35.30 -19.22
N ILE A 57 8.97 -34.82 -18.26
CA ILE A 57 10.23 -34.12 -18.52
C ILE A 57 11.39 -35.12 -18.47
N ASP A 58 11.91 -35.51 -19.62
CA ASP A 58 13.19 -36.22 -19.65
C ASP A 58 14.36 -35.27 -19.36
N LYS A 59 15.40 -35.81 -18.73
CA LYS A 59 16.55 -35.06 -18.24
C LYS A 59 17.30 -34.32 -19.36
N GLU A 60 17.49 -34.95 -20.51
CA GLU A 60 18.26 -34.36 -21.61
C GLU A 60 17.49 -33.23 -22.29
N SER A 61 16.19 -33.38 -22.54
CA SER A 61 15.35 -32.31 -23.07
C SER A 61 15.32 -31.09 -22.17
N PHE A 62 15.28 -31.29 -20.85
CA PHE A 62 15.34 -30.18 -19.89
C PHE A 62 16.68 -29.45 -19.96
N ARG A 63 17.81 -30.18 -19.98
CA ARG A 63 19.16 -29.61 -20.09
C ARG A 63 19.35 -28.85 -21.39
N ASP A 64 18.86 -29.39 -22.51
CA ASP A 64 18.95 -28.73 -23.81
C ASP A 64 18.20 -27.41 -23.81
N LEU A 65 16.98 -27.37 -23.29
CA LEU A 65 16.23 -26.12 -23.14
C LEU A 65 16.90 -25.14 -22.17
N CYS A 66 17.54 -25.61 -21.09
CA CYS A 66 18.35 -24.75 -20.20
C CYS A 66 19.53 -24.08 -20.93
N ALA A 67 20.01 -24.66 -22.02
CA ALA A 67 21.05 -24.08 -22.87
C ALA A 67 20.48 -23.37 -24.11
N GLY A 68 19.16 -23.26 -24.26
CA GLY A 68 18.54 -22.65 -25.45
C GLY A 68 18.69 -23.49 -26.71
N VAL A 69 18.78 -24.81 -26.55
CA VAL A 69 18.94 -25.81 -27.62
C VAL A 69 17.65 -26.60 -27.78
N HIS A 70 17.28 -26.91 -29.02
CA HIS A 70 16.07 -27.69 -29.33
C HIS A 70 16.29 -29.18 -29.01
N PRO A 71 15.49 -29.80 -28.12
CA PRO A 71 15.69 -31.18 -27.67
C PRO A 71 15.76 -32.23 -28.78
N ARG A 72 14.88 -32.14 -29.79
CA ARG A 72 14.85 -33.11 -30.90
C ARG A 72 15.92 -32.91 -31.98
N SER A 73 16.38 -31.68 -32.21
CA SER A 73 17.27 -31.37 -33.35
C SER A 73 18.70 -31.05 -32.94
N GLY A 74 18.96 -30.81 -31.65
CA GLY A 74 20.27 -30.44 -31.12
C GLY A 74 20.77 -29.06 -31.57
N LYS A 75 19.96 -28.27 -32.29
CA LYS A 75 20.32 -26.94 -32.78
C LYS A 75 19.96 -25.86 -31.77
N GLY A 76 20.81 -24.84 -31.64
CA GLY A 76 20.49 -23.63 -30.88
C GLY A 76 19.28 -22.92 -31.51
N ILE A 77 18.26 -22.65 -30.70
CA ILE A 77 17.00 -22.01 -31.15
C ILE A 77 16.91 -20.55 -30.75
N VAL A 78 17.76 -20.09 -29.83
CA VAL A 78 17.86 -18.68 -29.43
C VAL A 78 19.26 -18.14 -29.67
N ARG A 79 19.36 -16.83 -29.85
CA ARG A 79 20.66 -16.16 -29.98
C ARG A 79 21.42 -16.27 -28.64
N GLY A 80 22.66 -16.77 -28.69
CA GLY A 80 23.47 -16.98 -27.49
C GLY A 80 23.21 -18.32 -26.77
N SER A 81 22.59 -19.30 -27.44
CA SER A 81 22.49 -20.68 -26.96
C SER A 81 23.86 -21.25 -26.56
N GLY A 82 23.89 -22.12 -25.56
CA GLY A 82 25.09 -22.74 -25.01
C GLY A 82 25.33 -22.34 -23.56
N GLU A 83 26.59 -22.36 -23.11
CA GLU A 83 26.97 -22.20 -21.70
C GLU A 83 26.62 -20.84 -21.09
N ARG A 84 26.52 -19.79 -21.91
CA ARG A 84 26.20 -18.42 -21.45
C ARG A 84 24.71 -18.11 -21.52
N HIS A 85 23.89 -19.02 -22.06
CA HIS A 85 22.45 -18.83 -22.10
C HIS A 85 21.85 -18.97 -20.70
N ARG A 86 21.20 -17.92 -20.19
CA ARG A 86 20.43 -18.02 -18.94
C ARG A 86 19.29 -19.02 -19.13
N ALA A 87 19.23 -20.05 -18.30
CA ALA A 87 18.27 -21.14 -18.46
C ALA A 87 16.81 -20.69 -18.33
N GLY A 88 16.53 -19.73 -17.46
CA GLY A 88 15.17 -19.30 -17.18
C GLY A 88 14.98 -18.75 -15.79
N TRP A 89 13.75 -18.85 -15.31
CA TRP A 89 13.34 -18.38 -13.99
C TRP A 89 12.42 -19.39 -13.33
N ASP A 90 12.64 -19.64 -12.05
CA ASP A 90 11.78 -20.50 -11.24
C ASP A 90 10.69 -19.66 -10.55
N VAL A 91 9.45 -20.08 -10.76
CA VAL A 91 8.25 -19.55 -10.11
C VAL A 91 7.69 -20.64 -9.22
N THR A 92 7.93 -20.54 -7.92
CA THR A 92 7.46 -21.55 -6.96
C THR A 92 6.11 -21.18 -6.42
N PHE A 93 5.10 -22.03 -6.65
CA PHE A 93 3.76 -21.89 -6.04
C PHE A 93 3.67 -22.75 -4.79
N SER A 94 3.49 -22.14 -3.62
CA SER A 94 3.33 -22.84 -2.35
C SER A 94 1.87 -22.78 -1.87
N ALA A 95 1.32 -23.94 -1.52
CA ALA A 95 -0.01 -24.04 -0.90
C ALA A 95 -0.01 -23.41 0.50
N PRO A 96 -1.17 -22.95 1.00
CA PRO A 96 -1.35 -22.60 2.40
C PRO A 96 -0.94 -23.75 3.34
N LYS A 97 -0.56 -23.41 4.58
CA LYS A 97 0.01 -24.42 5.47
C LYS A 97 -1.04 -25.46 5.86
N SER A 98 -2.28 -25.04 6.11
CA SER A 98 -3.40 -25.94 6.41
C SER A 98 -3.68 -26.95 5.29
N VAL A 99 -3.51 -26.56 4.01
CA VAL A 99 -3.67 -27.47 2.87
C VAL A 99 -2.57 -28.54 2.88
N SER A 100 -1.32 -28.14 3.17
CA SER A 100 -0.20 -29.08 3.29
C SER A 100 -0.36 -30.04 4.48
N LEU A 101 -0.96 -29.57 5.58
CA LEU A 101 -1.26 -30.41 6.75
C LEU A 101 -2.40 -31.41 6.47
N LEU A 102 -3.45 -30.99 5.77
CA LEU A 102 -4.50 -31.90 5.31
C LEU A 102 -3.92 -32.98 4.39
N TRP A 103 -3.05 -32.61 3.45
CA TRP A 103 -2.37 -33.61 2.61
C TRP A 103 -1.58 -34.61 3.47
N ALA A 104 -0.74 -34.13 4.40
CA ALA A 104 0.07 -35.03 5.24
C ALA A 104 -0.76 -35.96 6.13
N ALA A 105 -1.91 -35.49 6.63
CA ALA A 105 -2.83 -36.29 7.43
C ALA A 105 -3.75 -37.20 6.59
N GLY A 106 -3.82 -37.00 5.28
CA GLY A 106 -4.76 -37.68 4.39
C GLY A 106 -4.33 -39.10 4.01
N SER A 107 -5.34 -39.91 3.71
CA SER A 107 -5.19 -41.17 2.95
C SER A 107 -4.64 -40.93 1.55
N ASP A 108 -4.20 -41.99 0.88
CA ASP A 108 -3.69 -41.91 -0.50
C ASP A 108 -4.64 -41.22 -1.49
N VAL A 109 -5.94 -41.52 -1.38
CA VAL A 109 -6.96 -40.91 -2.25
C VAL A 109 -7.11 -39.42 -1.96
N GLN A 110 -7.06 -39.05 -0.67
CA GLN A 110 -7.12 -37.66 -0.22
C GLN A 110 -5.87 -36.87 -0.62
N ARG A 111 -4.69 -37.48 -0.52
CA ARG A 111 -3.42 -36.90 -0.97
C ARG A 111 -3.43 -36.61 -2.46
N ALA A 112 -3.78 -37.61 -3.27
CA ALA A 112 -3.91 -37.47 -4.72
C ALA A 112 -4.93 -36.37 -5.10
N ALA A 113 -6.04 -36.26 -4.34
CA ALA A 113 -7.01 -35.19 -4.57
C ALA A 113 -6.41 -33.80 -4.32
N ILE A 114 -5.65 -33.59 -3.23
CA ILE A 114 -5.00 -32.29 -2.96
C ILE A 114 -3.91 -31.99 -4.00
N GLU A 115 -3.13 -32.98 -4.43
CA GLU A 115 -2.13 -32.83 -5.49
C GLU A 115 -2.76 -32.44 -6.83
N GLU A 116 -3.92 -33.02 -7.17
CA GLU A 116 -4.68 -32.65 -8.35
C GLU A 116 -5.14 -31.18 -8.27
N LEU A 117 -5.67 -30.74 -7.12
CA LEU A 117 -6.07 -29.34 -6.90
C LEU A 117 -4.87 -28.39 -7.03
N GLN A 118 -3.73 -28.76 -6.45
CA GLN A 118 -2.48 -28.03 -6.56
C GLN A 118 -2.07 -27.85 -8.03
N GLY A 119 -2.05 -28.95 -8.79
CA GLY A 119 -1.67 -28.95 -10.20
C GLY A 119 -2.58 -28.06 -11.05
N LYS A 120 -3.90 -28.18 -10.87
CA LYS A 120 -4.88 -27.35 -11.58
C LYS A 120 -4.77 -25.86 -11.24
N ALA A 121 -4.55 -25.53 -9.97
CA ALA A 121 -4.38 -24.14 -9.54
C ALA A 121 -3.11 -23.51 -10.14
N VAL A 122 -2.02 -24.29 -10.23
CA VAL A 122 -0.77 -23.88 -10.89
C VAL A 122 -1.00 -23.60 -12.38
N GLU A 123 -1.67 -24.51 -13.09
CA GLU A 123 -1.96 -24.33 -14.52
C GLU A 123 -2.86 -23.11 -14.78
N ALA A 124 -3.84 -22.87 -13.91
CA ALA A 124 -4.69 -21.69 -14.00
C ALA A 124 -3.91 -20.39 -13.80
N ALA A 125 -2.94 -20.36 -12.88
CA ALA A 125 -2.03 -19.24 -12.70
C ALA A 125 -1.08 -19.03 -13.88
N LEU A 126 -0.53 -20.10 -14.49
CA LEU A 126 0.28 -19.99 -15.71
C LEU A 126 -0.55 -19.47 -16.89
N SER A 127 -1.77 -19.96 -17.04
CA SER A 127 -2.71 -19.48 -18.06
C SER A 127 -3.12 -18.02 -17.81
N PHE A 128 -3.18 -17.58 -16.56
CA PHE A 128 -3.38 -16.17 -16.23
C PHE A 128 -2.19 -15.30 -16.66
N VAL A 129 -0.95 -15.78 -16.47
CA VAL A 129 0.27 -15.08 -16.95
C VAL A 129 0.23 -14.88 -18.47
N GLU A 130 -0.18 -15.91 -19.21
CA GLU A 130 -0.37 -15.86 -20.66
C GLU A 130 -1.49 -14.88 -21.05
N ARG A 131 -2.70 -15.03 -20.51
CA ARG A 131 -3.87 -14.20 -20.87
C ARG A 131 -3.67 -12.72 -20.55
N GLN A 132 -2.97 -12.40 -19.46
CA GLN A 132 -2.63 -11.01 -19.11
C GLN A 132 -1.39 -10.51 -19.86
N ALA A 133 -0.79 -11.33 -20.73
CA ALA A 133 0.35 -11.02 -21.58
C ALA A 133 1.56 -10.46 -20.79
N LEU A 134 1.88 -11.09 -19.65
CA LEU A 134 2.92 -10.62 -18.71
C LEU A 134 4.35 -10.99 -19.12
N LEU A 135 4.50 -11.65 -20.27
CA LEU A 135 5.78 -12.03 -20.86
C LEU A 135 5.91 -11.38 -22.24
N GLU A 136 7.14 -11.00 -22.59
CA GLU A 136 7.46 -10.40 -23.89
C GLU A 136 8.63 -11.14 -24.54
N VAL A 137 8.70 -11.07 -25.87
CA VAL A 137 9.90 -11.41 -26.65
C VAL A 137 10.41 -10.16 -27.37
N ARG A 138 11.74 -10.03 -27.49
CA ARG A 138 12.39 -8.89 -28.14
C ARG A 138 12.71 -9.18 -29.61
N LEU A 139 12.29 -8.29 -30.52
CA LEU A 139 12.54 -8.33 -31.96
C LEU A 139 13.32 -7.08 -32.45
N GLY A 140 13.89 -7.19 -33.66
CA GLY A 140 14.63 -6.10 -34.32
C GLY A 140 16.08 -5.91 -33.83
N ALA A 141 16.85 -5.11 -34.56
CA ALA A 141 18.20 -4.72 -34.13
C ALA A 141 18.10 -3.87 -32.85
N GLY A 142 18.79 -4.28 -31.78
CA GLY A 142 18.70 -3.62 -30.48
C GLY A 142 17.48 -3.99 -29.62
N GLY A 143 16.55 -4.84 -30.11
CA GLY A 143 15.41 -5.31 -29.31
C GLY A 143 14.32 -4.25 -29.06
N THR A 144 14.17 -3.30 -29.98
CA THR A 144 13.24 -2.17 -29.86
C THR A 144 11.77 -2.56 -30.03
N ILE A 145 11.49 -3.68 -30.69
CA ILE A 145 10.13 -4.20 -30.88
C ILE A 145 9.88 -5.27 -29.81
N ARG A 146 8.74 -5.19 -29.13
CA ARG A 146 8.32 -6.16 -28.12
C ARG A 146 6.92 -6.67 -28.44
N GLU A 147 6.70 -7.97 -28.32
CA GLU A 147 5.40 -8.60 -28.52
C GLU A 147 5.17 -9.72 -27.51
N ALA A 148 3.94 -10.21 -27.41
CA ALA A 148 3.62 -11.37 -26.59
C ALA A 148 4.17 -12.66 -27.24
N PRO A 149 4.74 -13.59 -26.46
CA PRO A 149 5.20 -14.87 -26.99
C PRO A 149 4.02 -15.69 -27.54
N THR A 150 4.24 -16.40 -28.64
CA THR A 150 3.26 -17.34 -29.21
C THR A 150 3.33 -18.72 -28.56
N ASP A 151 4.45 -19.06 -27.93
CA ASP A 151 4.64 -20.29 -27.17
C ASP A 151 5.49 -20.01 -25.93
N ILE A 152 4.99 -20.42 -24.76
CA ILE A 152 5.68 -20.32 -23.47
C ILE A 152 5.97 -21.74 -23.00
N ILE A 153 7.20 -22.03 -22.56
CA ILE A 153 7.60 -23.36 -22.06
C ILE A 153 7.93 -23.30 -20.58
N VAL A 154 7.26 -24.13 -19.79
CA VAL A 154 7.45 -24.23 -18.34
C VAL A 154 7.62 -25.69 -17.92
N GLY A 155 8.71 -26.01 -17.23
CA GLY A 155 8.88 -27.29 -16.55
C GLY A 155 8.28 -27.24 -15.15
N ARG A 156 7.30 -28.09 -14.83
CA ARG A 156 6.66 -28.13 -13.52
C ARG A 156 7.16 -29.31 -12.70
N PHE A 157 7.61 -29.04 -11.48
CA PHE A 157 8.10 -30.05 -10.55
C PHE A 157 7.36 -29.93 -9.21
N ALA A 158 6.48 -30.89 -8.91
CA ALA A 158 5.71 -30.91 -7.68
C ALA A 158 6.54 -31.54 -6.55
N HIS A 159 6.58 -30.87 -5.40
CA HIS A 159 7.28 -31.29 -4.18
C HIS A 159 6.33 -31.21 -2.99
N THR A 160 6.57 -32.04 -1.97
CA THR A 160 5.64 -32.17 -0.83
C THR A 160 6.25 -31.76 0.50
N THR A 161 7.56 -31.54 0.54
CA THR A 161 8.32 -31.36 1.78
C THR A 161 9.13 -30.07 1.77
N SER A 162 9.17 -29.37 2.90
CA SER A 162 10.02 -28.19 3.07
C SER A 162 11.47 -28.57 3.37
N ARG A 163 12.39 -27.62 3.28
CA ARG A 163 13.80 -27.84 3.66
C ARG A 163 14.02 -28.25 5.13
N ALA A 164 13.07 -27.98 6.02
CA ALA A 164 13.12 -28.44 7.42
C ALA A 164 12.42 -29.81 7.63
N GLY A 165 12.02 -30.47 6.53
CA GLY A 165 11.29 -31.73 6.55
C GLY A 165 9.80 -31.59 6.89
N ASP A 166 9.26 -30.39 7.09
CA ASP A 166 7.82 -30.23 7.39
C ASP A 166 6.96 -30.36 6.12
N PRO A 167 5.69 -30.81 6.21
CA PRO A 167 4.80 -30.92 5.05
C PRO A 167 4.58 -29.57 4.38
N ASN A 168 4.87 -29.48 3.10
CA ASN A 168 4.75 -28.26 2.32
C ASN A 168 4.54 -28.61 0.85
N ILE A 169 3.29 -28.67 0.42
CA ILE A 169 2.97 -28.84 -1.00
C ILE A 169 3.35 -27.57 -1.74
N HIS A 170 4.19 -27.74 -2.76
CA HIS A 170 4.58 -26.67 -3.65
C HIS A 170 4.97 -27.18 -5.03
N THR A 171 4.94 -26.30 -6.02
CA THR A 171 5.32 -26.63 -7.39
C THR A 171 6.33 -25.62 -7.89
N HIS A 172 7.52 -26.08 -8.25
CA HIS A 172 8.52 -25.28 -8.95
C HIS A 172 8.15 -25.23 -10.44
N CYS A 173 7.87 -24.03 -10.94
CA CYS A 173 7.56 -23.79 -12.35
C CYS A 173 8.75 -23.09 -13.00
N VAL A 174 9.61 -23.87 -13.65
CA VAL A 174 10.79 -23.37 -14.34
C VAL A 174 10.36 -22.84 -15.71
N LEU A 175 10.19 -21.53 -15.80
CA LEU A 175 9.96 -20.79 -17.04
C LEU A 175 11.25 -20.77 -17.86
N MET A 176 11.28 -21.52 -18.96
CA MET A 176 12.44 -21.61 -19.84
C MET A 176 12.65 -20.29 -20.57
N ASN A 177 13.90 -19.84 -20.71
CA ASN A 177 14.24 -18.61 -21.43
C ASN A 177 14.24 -18.81 -22.97
N VAL A 178 13.20 -19.49 -23.45
CA VAL A 178 12.99 -19.90 -24.82
C VAL A 178 11.49 -19.79 -25.09
N ALA A 179 11.11 -18.89 -25.99
CA ALA A 179 9.72 -18.65 -26.33
C ALA A 179 9.52 -18.43 -27.83
N GLY A 180 8.35 -18.85 -28.32
CA GLY A 180 7.93 -18.63 -29.70
C GLY A 180 7.59 -17.16 -29.96
N SER A 181 7.82 -16.70 -31.18
CA SER A 181 7.51 -15.35 -31.66
C SER A 181 6.60 -15.42 -32.89
N ALA A 182 5.87 -14.34 -33.16
CA ALA A 182 4.93 -14.24 -34.27
C ALA A 182 5.60 -14.43 -35.65
N ASP A 183 6.91 -14.19 -35.75
CA ASP A 183 7.71 -14.45 -36.96
C ASP A 183 8.03 -15.94 -37.19
N GLY A 184 7.51 -16.84 -36.34
CA GLY A 184 7.76 -18.28 -36.38
C GLY A 184 9.14 -18.69 -35.86
N ARG A 185 9.92 -17.75 -35.30
CA ARG A 185 11.23 -18.03 -34.68
C ARG A 185 11.14 -18.13 -33.17
N TRP A 186 12.23 -18.57 -32.57
CA TRP A 186 12.41 -18.68 -31.13
C TRP A 186 13.32 -17.56 -30.61
N ARG A 187 12.96 -17.00 -29.46
CA ARG A 187 13.61 -15.85 -28.84
C ARG A 187 13.77 -16.06 -27.34
N THR A 188 14.61 -15.23 -26.74
CA THR A 188 14.71 -15.12 -25.27
C THR A 188 13.55 -14.31 -24.72
N LEU A 189 13.09 -14.66 -23.53
CA LEU A 189 12.01 -13.98 -22.83
C LEU A 189 12.49 -12.71 -22.12
N GLU A 190 11.56 -11.78 -21.99
CA GLU A 190 11.65 -10.59 -21.15
C GLU A 190 10.64 -10.69 -19.99
N PRO A 191 11.08 -10.99 -18.76
CA PRO A 191 10.19 -11.24 -17.63
C PRO A 191 9.84 -9.99 -16.80
N ASP A 192 10.34 -8.79 -17.15
CA ASP A 192 10.18 -7.57 -16.34
C ASP A 192 8.72 -7.30 -15.90
N ALA A 193 7.76 -7.49 -16.80
CA ALA A 193 6.34 -7.34 -16.47
C ALA A 193 5.88 -8.41 -15.48
N MET A 194 6.23 -9.68 -15.70
CA MET A 194 5.91 -10.78 -14.80
C MET A 194 6.45 -10.56 -13.38
N PHE A 195 7.68 -10.07 -13.24
CA PHE A 195 8.28 -9.73 -11.94
C PHE A 195 7.43 -8.72 -11.17
N LYS A 196 7.00 -7.63 -11.84
CA LYS A 196 6.12 -6.60 -11.27
C LYS A 196 4.75 -7.15 -10.86
N TRP A 197 4.34 -8.30 -11.40
CA TRP A 197 3.05 -8.95 -11.15
C TRP A 197 3.14 -10.18 -10.23
N THR A 198 4.31 -10.51 -9.68
CA THR A 198 4.52 -11.72 -8.84
C THR A 198 3.46 -11.89 -7.74
N LYS A 199 3.11 -10.80 -7.04
CA LYS A 199 2.07 -10.83 -5.98
C LYS A 199 0.67 -11.11 -6.54
N THR A 200 0.35 -10.55 -7.70
CA THR A 200 -0.92 -10.76 -8.41
C THR A 200 -1.03 -12.19 -8.93
N ILE A 201 0.05 -12.74 -9.50
CA ILE A 201 0.12 -14.14 -9.95
C ILE A 201 -0.06 -15.10 -8.75
N GLY A 202 0.58 -14.79 -7.62
CA GLY A 202 0.37 -15.55 -6.39
C GLY A 202 -1.07 -15.47 -5.84
N ALA A 203 -1.76 -14.34 -6.02
CA ALA A 203 -3.17 -14.19 -5.67
C ALA A 203 -4.08 -14.96 -6.64
N ALA A 204 -3.78 -14.99 -7.94
CA ALA A 204 -4.51 -15.76 -8.95
C ALA A 204 -4.49 -17.26 -8.62
N TYR A 205 -3.30 -17.81 -8.33
CA TYR A 205 -3.15 -19.18 -7.87
C TYR A 205 -3.99 -19.47 -6.62
N ARG A 206 -3.92 -18.60 -5.60
CA ARG A 206 -4.70 -18.77 -4.36
C ARG A 206 -6.20 -18.73 -4.60
N ALA A 207 -6.69 -17.80 -5.42
CA ALA A 207 -8.11 -17.68 -5.74
C ALA A 207 -8.63 -18.98 -6.38
N GLU A 208 -7.89 -19.54 -7.33
CA GLU A 208 -8.29 -20.78 -7.99
C GLU A 208 -8.23 -22.00 -7.06
N LEU A 209 -7.19 -22.11 -6.24
CA LEU A 209 -7.09 -23.16 -5.22
C LEU A 209 -8.24 -23.05 -4.21
N SER A 210 -8.53 -21.85 -3.73
CA SER A 210 -9.65 -21.58 -2.82
C SER A 210 -11.00 -21.99 -3.41
N ARG A 211 -11.27 -21.65 -4.68
CA ARG A 211 -12.50 -22.05 -5.37
C ARG A 211 -12.68 -23.57 -5.34
N MET A 212 -11.65 -24.30 -5.74
CA MET A 212 -11.73 -25.76 -5.80
C MET A 212 -11.80 -26.41 -4.42
N LEU A 213 -11.15 -25.84 -3.40
CA LEU A 213 -11.27 -26.31 -2.01
C LEU A 213 -12.70 -26.12 -1.49
N VAL A 214 -13.32 -24.97 -1.75
CA VAL A 214 -14.71 -24.70 -1.35
C VAL A 214 -15.69 -25.63 -2.07
N GLU A 215 -15.46 -25.93 -3.36
CA GLU A 215 -16.24 -26.93 -4.11
C GLU A 215 -16.14 -28.35 -3.55
N ARG A 216 -15.02 -28.67 -2.88
CA ARG A 216 -14.82 -29.93 -2.16
C ARG A 216 -15.42 -29.92 -0.74
N GLY A 217 -16.05 -28.81 -0.33
CA GLY A 217 -16.74 -28.67 0.95
C GLY A 217 -15.90 -28.09 2.07
N PHE A 218 -14.69 -27.55 1.81
CA PHE A 218 -13.91 -26.88 2.84
C PHE A 218 -14.39 -25.44 3.06
N VAL A 219 -14.24 -24.95 4.29
CA VAL A 219 -14.48 -23.53 4.62
C VAL A 219 -13.15 -22.85 4.90
N LEU A 220 -12.99 -21.63 4.39
CA LEU A 220 -11.76 -20.86 4.50
C LEU A 220 -11.90 -19.73 5.53
N ARG A 221 -10.77 -19.36 6.15
CA ARG A 221 -10.61 -18.18 7.01
C ARG A 221 -9.41 -17.34 6.55
N PRO A 222 -9.47 -16.00 6.67
CA PRO A 222 -8.28 -15.17 6.49
C PRO A 222 -7.22 -15.50 7.54
N ALA A 223 -5.94 -15.50 7.13
CA ALA A 223 -4.80 -15.77 8.01
C ALA A 223 -3.78 -14.61 8.05
N GLY A 224 -4.23 -13.41 7.69
CA GLY A 224 -3.36 -12.24 7.54
C GLY A 224 -2.44 -12.34 6.32
N ARG A 225 -1.70 -11.26 6.01
CA ARG A 225 -0.75 -11.18 4.87
C ARG A 225 -1.35 -11.67 3.53
N ASP A 226 -2.62 -11.35 3.29
CA ASP A 226 -3.40 -11.78 2.12
C ASP A 226 -3.46 -13.31 1.91
N GLN A 227 -3.27 -14.08 2.99
CA GLN A 227 -3.35 -15.55 3.03
C GLN A 227 -4.71 -16.03 3.54
N ILE A 228 -4.97 -17.30 3.24
CA ILE A 228 -6.16 -18.05 3.64
C ILE A 228 -5.72 -19.37 4.26
N GLU A 229 -6.45 -19.85 5.26
CA GLU A 229 -6.26 -21.16 5.87
C GLU A 229 -7.63 -21.86 5.99
N ILE A 230 -7.64 -23.18 6.06
CA ILE A 230 -8.85 -23.99 6.18
C ILE A 230 -9.34 -23.96 7.65
N VAL A 231 -10.63 -23.68 7.83
CA VAL A 231 -11.30 -23.78 9.13
C VAL A 231 -11.33 -25.25 9.56
N GLY A 232 -11.01 -25.51 10.83
CA GLY A 232 -10.85 -26.87 11.36
C GLY A 232 -9.39 -27.34 11.46
N VAL A 233 -8.46 -26.65 10.80
CA VAL A 233 -7.02 -26.80 11.06
C VAL A 233 -6.60 -25.75 12.10
N GLY A 234 -6.25 -26.22 13.30
CA GLY A 234 -5.90 -25.38 14.46
C GLY A 234 -4.61 -24.58 14.25
N GLU A 235 -4.54 -23.38 14.85
CA GLU A 235 -3.37 -22.50 14.76
C GLU A 235 -2.12 -23.13 15.37
N ASP A 236 -2.27 -23.78 16.54
CA ASP A 236 -1.16 -24.48 17.22
C ASP A 236 -0.51 -25.55 16.34
N LEU A 237 -1.32 -26.23 15.51
CA LEU A 237 -0.83 -27.24 14.58
C LEU A 237 -0.08 -26.60 13.41
N ILE A 238 -0.59 -25.48 12.88
CA ILE A 238 0.08 -24.67 11.85
C ILE A 238 1.44 -24.19 12.39
N GLU A 239 1.50 -23.66 13.61
CA GLU A 239 2.73 -23.18 14.25
C GLU A 239 3.74 -24.31 14.50
N THR A 240 3.27 -25.49 14.93
CA THR A 240 4.10 -26.68 15.19
C THR A 240 4.84 -27.14 13.95
N PHE A 241 4.15 -27.20 12.80
CA PHE A 241 4.71 -27.60 11.52
C PHE A 241 5.27 -26.43 10.70
N SER A 242 5.43 -25.25 11.31
CA SER A 242 6.01 -24.07 10.67
C SER A 242 7.46 -23.84 11.12
N LYS A 243 8.24 -24.90 11.37
CA LYS A 243 9.58 -24.81 11.96
C LYS A 243 10.52 -23.96 11.12
N ARG A 244 10.52 -24.17 9.80
CA ARG A 244 11.29 -23.33 8.86
C ARG A 244 10.87 -21.86 8.91
N SER A 245 9.58 -21.58 9.02
CA SER A 245 9.10 -20.20 9.12
C SER A 245 9.52 -19.59 10.45
N ARG A 246 9.47 -20.35 11.55
CA ARG A 246 9.94 -19.93 12.89
C ARG A 246 11.46 -19.73 12.93
N GLU A 247 12.24 -20.61 12.32
CA GLU A 247 13.70 -20.47 12.18
C GLU A 247 14.04 -19.22 11.37
N ILE A 248 13.36 -19.01 10.24
CA ILE A 248 13.54 -17.80 9.43
C ILE A 248 13.08 -16.56 10.20
N GLU A 249 11.97 -16.62 10.94
CA GLU A 249 11.48 -15.50 11.75
C GLU A 249 12.37 -15.23 12.97
N ALA A 250 12.99 -16.24 13.55
CA ALA A 250 13.96 -16.11 14.64
C ALA A 250 15.30 -15.56 14.16
N ILE A 251 15.76 -15.95 12.97
CA ILE A 251 17.02 -15.47 12.37
C ILE A 251 16.85 -14.09 11.73
N VAL A 252 15.68 -13.82 11.13
CA VAL A 252 15.50 -12.69 10.21
C VAL A 252 14.42 -11.68 10.67
N GLY A 253 13.65 -11.99 11.72
CA GLY A 253 12.38 -11.32 11.97
C GLY A 253 11.35 -11.68 10.89
N ASP A 254 10.20 -11.01 10.85
CA ASP A 254 9.16 -11.35 9.87
C ASP A 254 9.70 -11.36 8.41
N ARG A 255 9.39 -12.45 7.71
CA ARG A 255 9.91 -12.80 6.38
C ARG A 255 9.59 -11.79 5.27
N GLU A 256 8.75 -10.77 5.47
CA GLU A 256 8.56 -9.70 4.47
C GLU A 256 9.63 -8.60 4.50
N THR A 257 10.09 -8.11 5.66
CA THR A 257 11.17 -7.09 5.77
C THR A 257 12.55 -7.68 5.84
N ALA A 258 12.63 -9.00 6.05
CA ALA A 258 13.84 -9.76 5.87
C ALA A 258 14.52 -9.34 4.57
N SER A 259 15.69 -8.75 4.71
CA SER A 259 16.53 -8.36 3.60
C SER A 259 16.72 -9.59 2.69
N GLY A 260 16.55 -9.48 1.37
CA GLY A 260 16.83 -10.51 0.36
C GLY A 260 18.16 -11.23 0.52
N VAL A 261 19.25 -10.59 1.00
CA VAL A 261 20.50 -11.28 1.36
C VAL A 261 20.41 -11.93 2.74
N ARG A 262 19.51 -11.58 3.65
CA ARG A 262 19.18 -12.42 4.84
C ARG A 262 18.19 -13.53 4.54
N LYS A 263 17.33 -13.39 3.53
CA LYS A 263 16.56 -14.52 2.98
C LYS A 263 17.47 -15.46 2.24
N GLN A 264 18.46 -14.94 1.50
CA GLN A 264 19.50 -15.73 0.84
C GLN A 264 20.54 -16.24 1.83
N LEU A 265 20.98 -15.48 2.84
CA LEU A 265 21.89 -15.90 3.92
C LEU A 265 21.19 -16.87 4.83
N ALA A 266 19.92 -16.71 5.20
CA ALA A 266 19.16 -17.77 5.88
C ALA A 266 19.00 -18.98 4.96
N ALA A 267 18.79 -18.79 3.65
CA ALA A 267 18.77 -19.89 2.66
C ALA A 267 20.17 -20.46 2.34
N LEU A 268 21.27 -19.79 2.70
CA LEU A 268 22.67 -20.16 2.44
C LEU A 268 23.36 -20.70 3.71
N SER A 269 23.02 -20.19 4.89
CA SER A 269 23.39 -20.70 6.21
C SER A 269 22.63 -22.00 6.48
N THR A 270 21.37 -22.10 6.05
CA THR A 270 20.68 -23.40 5.93
C THR A 270 21.15 -24.23 4.73
N ARG A 271 21.93 -23.69 3.76
CA ARG A 271 22.65 -24.52 2.77
C ARG A 271 23.91 -25.16 3.36
N GLN A 272 24.48 -24.62 4.45
CA GLN A 272 25.64 -25.21 5.11
C GLN A 272 25.29 -26.39 6.02
N LEU A 273 24.01 -26.58 6.37
CA LEU A 273 23.52 -27.85 6.91
C LEU A 273 23.08 -28.75 5.75
N LYS A 274 24.07 -29.34 5.09
CA LYS A 274 23.87 -30.44 4.15
C LYS A 274 23.62 -31.74 4.94
N GLU A 275 22.73 -31.70 5.94
CA GLU A 275 22.13 -32.93 6.44
C GLU A 275 21.16 -33.40 5.36
N MET A 276 21.38 -34.62 4.85
CA MET A 276 20.39 -35.26 4.00
C MET A 276 19.07 -35.27 4.77
N LEU A 277 18.00 -34.79 4.13
CA LEU A 277 16.65 -34.95 4.70
C LEU A 277 16.46 -36.44 5.04
N PRO A 278 15.84 -36.76 6.19
CA PRO A 278 15.56 -38.15 6.56
C PRO A 278 14.77 -38.87 5.47
N THR A 279 14.73 -40.20 5.56
CA THR A 279 13.95 -41.01 4.64
C THR A 279 12.46 -40.63 4.63
N ASP A 280 11.72 -40.87 3.55
CA ASP A 280 10.26 -40.59 3.53
C ASP A 280 9.56 -41.34 4.66
N ALA A 281 10.02 -42.56 4.95
CA ALA A 281 9.55 -43.35 6.08
C ALA A 281 9.84 -42.69 7.44
N GLU A 282 11.00 -42.06 7.61
CA GLU A 282 11.38 -41.33 8.82
C GLU A 282 10.63 -40.00 8.95
N LEU A 283 10.42 -39.29 7.84
CA LEU A 283 9.60 -38.07 7.81
C LEU A 283 8.13 -38.36 8.10
N GLU A 284 7.56 -39.39 7.50
CA GLU A 284 6.19 -39.84 7.79
C GLU A 284 6.05 -40.28 9.25
N ALA A 285 7.01 -41.03 9.79
CA ALA A 285 7.02 -41.40 11.21
C ALA A 285 7.07 -40.18 12.13
N ARG A 286 7.92 -39.20 11.80
CA ARG A 286 8.00 -37.93 12.53
C ARG A 286 6.70 -37.14 12.46
N TRP A 287 6.10 -37.01 11.27
CA TRP A 287 4.83 -36.31 11.12
C TRP A 287 3.73 -37.03 11.90
N HIS A 288 3.68 -38.36 11.85
CA HIS A 288 2.77 -39.17 12.64
C HIS A 288 2.86 -38.88 14.14
N GLU A 289 4.08 -38.80 14.69
CA GLU A 289 4.32 -38.48 16.09
C GLU A 289 3.88 -37.05 16.43
N GLU A 290 4.27 -36.07 15.60
CA GLU A 290 3.96 -34.65 15.81
C GLU A 290 2.47 -34.31 15.64
N PHE A 291 1.75 -35.01 14.74
CA PHE A 291 0.29 -34.88 14.63
C PHE A 291 -0.43 -35.52 15.83
N GLY A 292 0.13 -36.60 16.41
CA GLY A 292 -0.52 -37.38 17.44
C GLY A 292 -1.94 -37.82 17.04
N GLN A 293 -2.89 -37.71 17.97
CA GLN A 293 -4.31 -38.07 17.73
C GLN A 293 -5.02 -37.15 16.73
N ALA A 294 -4.48 -35.96 16.44
CA ALA A 294 -5.12 -35.02 15.53
C ALA A 294 -5.12 -35.53 14.08
N ARG A 295 -4.19 -36.41 13.69
CA ARG A 295 -4.04 -36.90 12.31
C ARG A 295 -5.32 -37.53 11.76
N GLU A 296 -5.91 -38.44 12.54
CA GLU A 296 -7.07 -39.23 12.11
C GLU A 296 -8.34 -38.37 12.01
N GLN A 297 -8.43 -37.33 12.82
CA GLN A 297 -9.61 -36.48 12.92
C GLN A 297 -9.52 -35.24 12.02
N LEU A 298 -8.33 -34.86 11.52
CA LEU A 298 -8.13 -33.55 10.87
C LEU A 298 -9.03 -33.36 9.63
N TRP A 299 -9.18 -34.39 8.80
CA TRP A 299 -10.05 -34.35 7.62
C TRP A 299 -11.52 -34.22 8.00
N GLU A 300 -11.96 -35.00 8.99
CA GLU A 300 -13.34 -34.94 9.48
C GLU A 300 -13.62 -33.58 10.13
N GLN A 301 -12.73 -33.08 10.99
CA GLN A 301 -12.83 -31.76 11.63
C GLN A 301 -12.92 -30.62 10.61
N ALA A 302 -12.11 -30.65 9.55
CA ALA A 302 -12.14 -29.64 8.49
C ALA A 302 -13.45 -29.66 7.70
N LEU A 303 -14.05 -30.83 7.48
CA LEU A 303 -15.34 -30.97 6.80
C LEU A 303 -16.54 -30.69 7.73
N GLU A 304 -16.49 -31.08 9.01
CA GLU A 304 -17.59 -30.83 9.94
C GLU A 304 -17.68 -29.37 10.36
N ALA A 305 -16.55 -28.67 10.43
CA ALA A 305 -16.54 -27.22 10.55
C ALA A 305 -17.29 -26.54 9.40
N ALA A 306 -17.28 -27.14 8.20
CA ALA A 306 -18.07 -26.66 7.07
C ALA A 306 -19.57 -26.93 7.26
N ARG A 307 -19.95 -28.16 7.64
CA ARG A 307 -21.36 -28.55 7.90
C ARG A 307 -21.99 -27.72 9.01
N GLY A 308 -21.27 -27.44 10.09
CA GLY A 308 -21.73 -26.63 11.21
C GLY A 308 -22.03 -25.17 10.82
N ARG A 309 -21.26 -24.59 9.88
CA ARG A 309 -21.50 -23.24 9.35
C ARG A 309 -22.65 -23.18 8.35
N ASP A 310 -22.82 -24.21 7.52
CA ASP A 310 -23.98 -24.30 6.62
C ASP A 310 -25.29 -24.43 7.41
N LEU A 311 -25.30 -25.22 8.50
CA LEU A 311 -26.44 -25.31 9.41
C LEU A 311 -26.73 -23.97 10.12
N ALA A 312 -25.70 -23.20 10.50
CA ALA A 312 -25.87 -21.86 11.07
C ALA A 312 -26.42 -20.85 10.04
N ARG A 313 -25.96 -20.91 8.78
CA ARG A 313 -26.50 -20.10 7.67
C ARG A 313 -27.96 -20.47 7.35
N GLN A 314 -28.28 -21.76 7.28
CA GLN A 314 -29.64 -22.24 6.99
C GLN A 314 -30.63 -21.99 8.14
N ARG A 315 -30.15 -21.92 9.39
CA ARG A 315 -30.96 -21.52 10.56
C ARG A 315 -31.20 -20.02 10.66
N THR A 316 -30.68 -19.23 9.73
CA THR A 316 -31.04 -17.82 9.57
C THR A 316 -32.06 -17.74 8.43
N PRO A 317 -33.39 -17.71 8.69
CA PRO A 317 -34.38 -17.70 7.64
C PRO A 317 -34.22 -16.43 6.80
N THR A 318 -34.24 -16.63 5.49
CA THR A 318 -34.41 -15.62 4.45
C THR A 318 -35.62 -14.74 4.73
N ASP A 319 -35.38 -13.54 5.25
CA ASP A 319 -36.29 -12.40 5.10
C ASP A 319 -35.54 -11.27 4.38
N HIS A 320 -35.17 -11.54 3.11
CA HIS A 320 -34.66 -10.53 2.18
C HIS A 320 -35.80 -9.99 1.32
N ARG A 321 -36.89 -9.55 1.96
CA ARG A 321 -37.85 -8.62 1.37
C ARG A 321 -38.20 -7.54 2.40
N GLY A 322 -37.31 -6.57 2.51
CA GLY A 322 -37.62 -5.29 3.13
C GLY A 322 -36.96 -5.03 4.48
N ASP A 323 -35.63 -4.95 4.52
CA ASP A 323 -34.99 -4.02 5.44
C ASP A 323 -33.79 -3.36 4.77
N ARG A 324 -33.87 -2.04 4.60
CA ARG A 324 -32.82 -1.16 4.07
C ARG A 324 -31.92 -0.63 5.20
N ASN A 325 -31.95 -1.24 6.39
CA ASN A 325 -31.06 -0.86 7.47
C ASN A 325 -29.95 -1.89 7.68
N GLY A 326 -28.73 -1.43 7.45
CA GLY A 326 -27.52 -2.22 7.54
C GLY A 326 -27.35 -2.93 8.88
N ARG A 327 -26.94 -4.19 8.79
CA ARG A 327 -26.19 -4.96 9.79
C ARG A 327 -25.87 -6.32 9.18
N ASP A 328 -24.77 -6.38 8.45
CA ASP A 328 -24.04 -7.62 8.22
C ASP A 328 -22.55 -7.29 8.07
N GLY A 329 -21.72 -7.90 8.92
CA GLY A 329 -20.27 -7.99 8.79
C GLY A 329 -19.51 -6.69 8.51
N VAL A 330 -19.53 -5.72 9.42
CA VAL A 330 -18.74 -4.50 9.32
C VAL A 330 -17.24 -4.83 9.51
N ASP A 331 -16.45 -4.57 8.46
CA ASP A 331 -15.00 -4.48 8.53
C ASP A 331 -14.61 -3.44 9.61
N PRO A 332 -13.90 -3.80 10.68
CA PRO A 332 -13.53 -2.87 11.73
C PRO A 332 -12.44 -1.85 11.29
N ALA A 333 -12.00 -1.89 10.03
CA ALA A 333 -11.27 -0.79 9.39
C ALA A 333 -12.16 0.42 9.06
N ARG A 334 -13.48 0.23 8.92
CA ARG A 334 -14.46 1.31 8.87
C ARG A 334 -14.64 1.82 10.30
N GLY A 335 -13.98 2.94 10.62
CA GLY A 335 -14.25 3.61 11.89
C GLY A 335 -15.75 3.83 12.06
N ASP A 336 -16.23 3.73 13.31
CA ASP A 336 -17.65 3.79 13.74
C ASP A 336 -18.37 5.13 13.44
N GLY A 337 -17.91 5.89 12.44
CA GLY A 337 -18.54 7.09 11.95
C GLY A 337 -19.57 6.81 10.85
N PRO A 338 -20.56 7.68 10.68
CA PRO A 338 -21.47 7.64 9.54
C PRO A 338 -20.66 7.66 8.24
N GLN A 339 -20.99 6.77 7.32
CA GLN A 339 -20.38 6.72 5.99
C GLN A 339 -20.82 7.97 5.21
N LEU A 340 -19.91 8.94 5.12
CA LEU A 340 -20.13 10.24 4.46
C LEU A 340 -20.15 10.14 2.94
N ASP A 341 -19.26 9.31 2.41
CA ASP A 341 -19.03 9.15 0.99
C ASP A 341 -19.69 7.85 0.51
N PRO A 342 -20.35 7.86 -0.66
CA PRO A 342 -20.92 6.66 -1.24
C PRO A 342 -19.81 5.62 -1.44
N ILE A 343 -20.18 4.34 -1.42
CA ILE A 343 -19.26 3.27 -1.78
C ILE A 343 -18.82 3.55 -3.24
N PRO A 344 -17.51 3.69 -3.52
CA PRO A 344 -17.06 4.09 -4.86
C PRO A 344 -17.59 3.21 -5.99
N VAL A 345 -17.66 1.89 -5.74
CA VAL A 345 -18.20 0.90 -6.69
C VAL A 345 -19.23 0.06 -5.95
N GLU A 346 -20.48 0.13 -6.37
CA GLU A 346 -21.55 -0.70 -5.81
C GLU A 346 -21.39 -2.16 -6.26
N GLY A 347 -21.82 -3.09 -5.41
CA GLY A 347 -21.76 -4.53 -5.70
C GLY A 347 -21.17 -5.34 -4.57
N SER A 348 -21.61 -6.58 -4.47
CA SER A 348 -21.16 -7.53 -3.45
C SER A 348 -20.09 -8.48 -3.97
N GLY A 349 -19.68 -8.42 -5.24
CA GLY A 349 -18.65 -9.30 -5.79
C GLY A 349 -17.22 -8.88 -5.41
N PRO A 350 -16.23 -9.78 -5.57
CA PRO A 350 -14.85 -9.53 -5.17
C PRO A 350 -14.20 -8.38 -5.93
N THR A 351 -14.57 -8.16 -7.19
CA THR A 351 -14.02 -7.07 -8.01
C THR A 351 -14.59 -5.73 -7.61
N ALA A 352 -15.91 -5.64 -7.37
CA ALA A 352 -16.53 -4.42 -6.85
C ALA A 352 -15.91 -4.00 -5.52
N ARG A 353 -15.76 -4.94 -4.58
CA ARG A 353 -15.11 -4.66 -3.28
C ARG A 353 -13.63 -4.30 -3.43
N GLY A 354 -12.90 -5.03 -4.27
CA GLY A 354 -11.48 -4.78 -4.51
C GLY A 354 -11.23 -3.40 -5.12
N ALA A 355 -11.99 -3.04 -6.17
CA ALA A 355 -11.93 -1.73 -6.80
C ALA A 355 -12.40 -0.62 -5.84
N SER A 356 -13.49 -0.84 -5.09
CA SER A 356 -13.97 0.10 -4.09
C SER A 356 -12.95 0.36 -2.99
N SER A 357 -12.22 -0.67 -2.54
CA SER A 357 -11.15 -0.52 -1.53
C SER A 357 -10.00 0.34 -2.06
N LEU A 358 -9.58 0.13 -3.30
CA LEU A 358 -8.53 0.94 -3.94
C LEU A 358 -8.99 2.39 -4.18
N LEU A 359 -10.20 2.59 -4.71
CA LEU A 359 -10.79 3.91 -5.00
C LEU A 359 -11.20 4.68 -3.73
N SER A 360 -11.15 4.05 -2.56
CA SER A 360 -11.24 4.75 -1.27
C SER A 360 -9.96 5.55 -0.96
N HIS A 361 -8.85 5.23 -1.65
CA HIS A 361 -7.53 5.83 -1.42
C HIS A 361 -6.90 6.43 -2.69
N GLN A 362 -7.42 6.12 -3.88
CA GLN A 362 -6.90 6.55 -5.17
C GLN A 362 -8.04 7.13 -6.03
N SER A 363 -7.74 8.11 -6.89
CA SER A 363 -8.72 8.60 -7.88
C SER A 363 -8.71 7.75 -9.15
N VAL A 364 -7.57 7.12 -9.44
CA VAL A 364 -7.33 6.29 -10.62
C VAL A 364 -6.64 5.01 -10.17
N ILE A 365 -7.18 3.87 -10.59
CA ILE A 365 -6.67 2.54 -10.24
C ILE A 365 -6.17 1.82 -11.49
N ASP A 366 -5.01 1.19 -11.40
CA ASP A 366 -4.43 0.42 -12.51
C ASP A 366 -4.90 -1.05 -12.52
N ARG A 367 -4.73 -1.70 -13.67
CA ARG A 367 -5.17 -3.08 -13.91
C ARG A 367 -4.55 -4.10 -12.96
N ARG A 368 -3.27 -3.93 -12.65
CA ARG A 368 -2.53 -4.85 -11.80
C ARG A 368 -3.09 -4.83 -10.40
N GLU A 369 -3.28 -3.64 -9.83
CA GLU A 369 -3.78 -3.48 -8.47
C GLU A 369 -5.23 -3.92 -8.33
N VAL A 370 -6.08 -3.57 -9.30
CA VAL A 370 -7.48 -4.04 -9.32
C VAL A 370 -7.53 -5.56 -9.33
N LEU A 371 -6.84 -6.23 -10.26
CA LEU A 371 -6.83 -7.69 -10.31
C LEU A 371 -6.23 -8.30 -9.04
N ARG A 372 -5.14 -7.73 -8.51
CA ARG A 372 -4.51 -8.22 -7.28
C ARG A 372 -5.48 -8.20 -6.11
N GLN A 373 -6.10 -7.05 -5.84
CA GLN A 373 -7.02 -6.91 -4.71
C GLN A 373 -8.27 -7.75 -4.91
N SER A 374 -8.82 -7.78 -6.12
CA SER A 374 -10.00 -8.59 -6.45
C SER A 374 -9.73 -10.08 -6.27
N LEU A 375 -8.56 -10.58 -6.67
CA LEU A 375 -8.17 -11.98 -6.47
C LEU A 375 -7.91 -12.32 -5.00
N ILE A 376 -7.42 -11.37 -4.21
CA ILE A 376 -7.30 -11.54 -2.75
C ILE A 376 -8.70 -11.68 -2.13
N GLU A 377 -9.63 -10.80 -2.47
CA GLU A 377 -11.02 -10.90 -2.00
C GLU A 377 -11.69 -12.20 -2.47
N ALA A 378 -11.51 -12.57 -3.74
CA ALA A 378 -12.03 -13.80 -4.33
C ALA A 378 -11.50 -15.05 -3.61
N SER A 379 -10.20 -15.06 -3.25
CA SER A 379 -9.61 -16.19 -2.52
C SER A 379 -10.21 -16.42 -1.14
N ARG A 380 -10.74 -15.38 -0.49
CA ARG A 380 -11.43 -15.50 0.82
C ARG A 380 -12.82 -16.10 0.69
N GLU A 381 -13.45 -15.93 -0.47
CA GLU A 381 -14.82 -16.37 -0.74
C GLU A 381 -14.90 -17.66 -1.55
N GLY A 382 -13.75 -18.22 -1.97
CA GLY A 382 -13.73 -19.38 -2.85
C GLY A 382 -14.20 -19.05 -4.26
N ILE A 383 -13.89 -17.86 -4.76
CA ILE A 383 -14.20 -17.42 -6.12
C ILE A 383 -12.92 -17.49 -6.97
N GLY A 384 -13.02 -18.08 -8.17
CA GLY A 384 -11.89 -18.28 -9.08
C GLY A 384 -11.60 -17.10 -10.01
N ILE A 385 -10.53 -17.23 -10.80
CA ILE A 385 -10.01 -16.16 -11.66
C ILE A 385 -11.05 -15.68 -12.69
N ALA A 386 -11.77 -16.62 -13.32
CA ALA A 386 -12.70 -16.32 -14.40
C ALA A 386 -13.88 -15.43 -13.95
N ALA A 387 -14.37 -15.63 -12.72
CA ALA A 387 -15.45 -14.83 -12.16
C ALA A 387 -15.00 -13.39 -11.88
N VAL A 388 -13.78 -13.20 -11.38
CA VAL A 388 -13.16 -11.87 -11.19
C VAL A 388 -13.02 -11.15 -12.54
N GLU A 389 -12.50 -11.83 -13.56
CA GLU A 389 -12.34 -11.24 -14.90
C GLU A 389 -13.68 -10.91 -15.55
N ALA A 390 -14.72 -11.73 -15.34
CA ALA A 390 -16.07 -11.49 -15.85
C ALA A 390 -16.75 -10.31 -15.14
N GLU A 391 -16.64 -10.23 -13.81
CA GLU A 391 -17.17 -9.11 -13.03
C GLU A 391 -16.48 -7.80 -13.39
N LEU A 392 -15.16 -7.79 -13.58
CA LEU A 392 -14.43 -6.60 -14.06
C LEU A 392 -14.96 -6.11 -15.40
N LYS A 393 -15.27 -7.01 -16.34
CA LYS A 393 -15.89 -6.65 -17.63
C LYS A 393 -17.31 -6.13 -17.46
N ALA A 394 -18.10 -6.71 -16.55
CA ALA A 394 -19.46 -6.25 -16.27
C ALA A 394 -19.48 -4.83 -15.70
N LEU A 395 -18.65 -4.56 -14.68
CA LEU A 395 -18.50 -3.23 -14.07
C LEU A 395 -18.01 -2.17 -15.07
N GLN A 396 -17.24 -2.58 -16.09
CA GLN A 396 -16.86 -1.68 -17.18
C GLN A 396 -18.02 -1.41 -18.14
N ALA A 397 -18.80 -2.44 -18.47
CA ALA A 397 -19.91 -2.34 -19.41
C ALA A 397 -21.10 -1.54 -18.84
N ASP A 398 -21.36 -1.64 -17.54
CA ASP A 398 -22.45 -0.90 -16.87
C ASP A 398 -22.07 0.52 -16.43
N GLY A 399 -20.79 0.90 -16.56
CA GLY A 399 -20.28 2.23 -16.23
C GLY A 399 -19.86 2.42 -14.78
N SER A 400 -20.00 1.41 -13.91
CA SER A 400 -19.53 1.47 -12.52
C SER A 400 -18.02 1.71 -12.41
N LEU A 401 -17.25 1.20 -13.39
CA LEU A 401 -15.85 1.49 -13.60
C LEU A 401 -15.63 2.16 -14.96
N LEU A 402 -15.39 3.47 -14.93
CA LEU A 402 -15.06 4.26 -16.11
C LEU A 402 -13.60 4.05 -16.50
N MET A 403 -13.38 3.44 -17.66
CA MET A 403 -12.04 3.20 -18.19
C MET A 403 -11.41 4.50 -18.73
N LEU A 404 -10.28 4.93 -18.18
CA LEU A 404 -9.51 6.11 -18.60
C LEU A 404 -8.45 5.78 -19.65
N GLN A 405 -7.90 4.57 -19.57
CA GLN A 405 -6.90 4.04 -20.50
C GLN A 405 -7.17 2.55 -20.72
N ASP A 406 -6.86 2.07 -21.92
CA ASP A 406 -6.99 0.66 -22.31
C ASP A 406 -5.60 0.00 -22.51
N GLY A 407 -5.58 -1.32 -22.65
CA GLY A 407 -4.39 -2.14 -22.86
C GLY A 407 -3.67 -2.52 -21.56
N ARG A 408 -2.35 -2.74 -21.64
CA ARG A 408 -1.51 -3.19 -20.50
C ARG A 408 -1.41 -2.14 -19.38
N SER A 409 -1.59 -0.86 -19.73
CA SER A 409 -1.63 0.28 -18.80
C SER A 409 -3.06 0.73 -18.54
N ALA A 410 -4.03 -0.19 -18.65
CA ALA A 410 -5.41 0.15 -18.42
C ALA A 410 -5.63 0.68 -17.00
N ALA A 411 -6.47 1.72 -16.93
CA ALA A 411 -6.73 2.47 -15.72
C ALA A 411 -8.21 2.82 -15.64
N TRP A 412 -8.78 2.82 -14.44
CA TRP A 412 -10.19 3.10 -14.19
C TRP A 412 -10.39 4.14 -13.11
N THR A 413 -11.56 4.77 -13.14
CA THR A 413 -12.12 5.61 -12.08
C THR A 413 -13.62 5.36 -11.97
N THR A 414 -14.33 6.15 -11.17
CA THR A 414 -15.81 6.13 -11.10
C THR A 414 -16.37 7.45 -11.59
N GLU A 415 -17.62 7.42 -12.04
CA GLU A 415 -18.33 8.65 -12.43
C GLU A 415 -18.36 9.66 -11.27
N HIS A 416 -18.65 9.19 -10.06
CA HIS A 416 -18.65 10.03 -8.87
C HIS A 416 -17.32 10.77 -8.68
N LEU A 417 -16.18 10.09 -8.73
CA LEU A 417 -14.87 10.74 -8.55
C LEU A 417 -14.56 11.72 -9.69
N MET A 418 -14.90 11.35 -10.93
CA MET A 418 -14.73 12.22 -12.10
C MET A 418 -15.56 13.51 -11.97
N GLU A 419 -16.82 13.40 -11.56
CA GLU A 419 -17.69 14.56 -11.32
C GLU A 419 -17.16 15.46 -10.21
N ARG A 420 -16.68 14.88 -9.09
CA ARG A 420 -16.17 15.66 -7.96
C ARG A 420 -14.89 16.39 -8.33
N GLU A 421 -13.97 15.74 -9.05
CA GLU A 421 -12.75 16.38 -9.53
C GLU A 421 -13.05 17.50 -10.54
N ALA A 422 -13.98 17.28 -11.48
CA ALA A 422 -14.42 18.31 -12.41
C ALA A 422 -15.10 19.50 -11.71
N ALA A 423 -15.96 19.23 -10.72
CA ALA A 423 -16.62 20.26 -9.93
C ALA A 423 -15.62 21.07 -9.09
N MET A 424 -14.59 20.42 -8.55
CA MET A 424 -13.50 21.06 -7.83
C MET A 424 -12.75 22.05 -8.72
N LEU A 425 -12.33 21.61 -9.91
CA LEU A 425 -11.62 22.45 -10.88
C LEU A 425 -12.47 23.65 -11.33
N LYS A 426 -13.76 23.42 -11.61
CA LYS A 426 -14.70 24.49 -11.95
C LYS A 426 -14.85 25.50 -10.80
N ALA A 427 -14.97 25.03 -9.56
CA ALA A 427 -15.10 25.90 -8.39
C ALA A 427 -13.80 26.62 -8.02
N CYS A 428 -12.65 26.07 -8.42
CA CYS A 428 -11.33 26.67 -8.26
C CYS A 428 -11.13 27.89 -9.19
N ASN A 429 -11.65 27.82 -10.42
CA ASN A 429 -11.49 28.87 -11.42
C ASN A 429 -12.38 30.10 -11.14
N ARG A 430 -11.95 30.92 -10.16
CA ARG A 430 -12.62 32.15 -9.70
C ARG A 430 -11.65 33.33 -9.74
N ALA A 431 -11.06 33.59 -10.91
CA ALA A 431 -10.10 34.68 -11.07
C ALA A 431 -10.81 36.05 -11.09
N ASP A 432 -10.20 37.05 -10.45
CA ASP A 432 -10.71 38.43 -10.35
C ASP A 432 -12.21 38.52 -10.04
N GLU A 433 -12.68 37.72 -9.09
CA GLU A 433 -14.10 37.58 -8.81
C GLU A 433 -14.69 38.85 -8.19
N ARG A 434 -14.03 39.40 -7.17
CA ARG A 434 -14.39 40.67 -6.52
C ARG A 434 -13.33 41.11 -5.51
N GLU A 435 -13.49 42.31 -5.00
CA GLU A 435 -12.76 42.77 -3.83
C GLU A 435 -13.30 42.11 -2.55
N PHE A 436 -12.45 41.34 -1.87
CA PHE A 436 -12.78 40.67 -0.61
C PHE A 436 -12.27 41.46 0.60
N PHE A 437 -11.02 41.90 0.54
CA PHE A 437 -10.33 42.67 1.58
C PHE A 437 -10.28 44.15 1.19
N LYS A 438 -10.31 45.04 2.18
CA LYS A 438 -10.09 46.46 1.93
C LYS A 438 -8.59 46.74 1.81
N ALA A 439 -8.20 47.62 0.89
CA ALA A 439 -6.79 47.93 0.63
C ALA A 439 -6.03 48.48 1.87
N ASP A 440 -6.67 49.36 2.65
CA ASP A 440 -6.15 49.91 3.90
C ASP A 440 -5.94 48.82 4.96
N ALA A 441 -6.90 47.90 5.10
CA ALA A 441 -6.83 46.78 6.03
C ALA A 441 -5.64 45.84 5.75
N ILE A 442 -5.31 45.61 4.47
CA ILE A 442 -4.16 44.79 4.08
C ILE A 442 -2.85 45.52 4.45
N HIS A 443 -2.76 46.81 4.10
CA HIS A 443 -1.58 47.62 4.37
C HIS A 443 -1.28 47.69 5.87
N ASP A 444 -2.27 48.03 6.69
CA ASP A 444 -2.14 48.08 8.16
C ASP A 444 -1.66 46.75 8.74
N ALA A 445 -2.22 45.62 8.30
CA ALA A 445 -1.84 44.30 8.79
C ALA A 445 -0.38 43.95 8.44
N ILE A 446 0.09 44.36 7.26
CA ILE A 446 1.47 44.16 6.82
C ILE A 446 2.44 45.08 7.58
N GLU A 447 2.05 46.33 7.88
CA GLU A 447 2.87 47.26 8.66
C GLU A 447 3.02 46.80 10.11
N GLU A 448 1.92 46.37 10.74
CA GLU A 448 1.90 45.84 12.11
C GLU A 448 2.75 44.56 12.23
N ALA A 449 2.75 43.72 11.18
CA ALA A 449 3.60 42.54 11.07
C ALA A 449 4.98 42.86 10.47
N SER A 450 5.69 43.85 11.05
CA SER A 450 6.98 44.36 10.52
C SER A 450 8.08 43.30 10.33
N HIS A 451 7.98 42.16 11.04
CA HIS A 451 8.89 41.02 11.00
C HIS A 451 8.68 40.08 9.80
N LEU A 452 7.65 40.27 8.98
CA LEU A 452 7.43 39.50 7.75
C LEU A 452 8.54 39.77 6.73
N SER A 453 9.06 38.70 6.12
CA SER A 453 9.97 38.82 4.96
C SER A 453 9.24 39.38 3.73
N GLU A 454 10.00 39.77 2.71
CA GLU A 454 9.44 40.22 1.43
C GLU A 454 8.54 39.16 0.77
N GLU A 455 8.99 37.89 0.71
CA GLU A 455 8.18 36.77 0.24
C GLU A 455 6.88 36.61 1.05
N GLN A 456 6.95 36.77 2.37
CA GLN A 456 5.77 36.66 3.23
C GLN A 456 4.80 37.83 3.02
N ARG A 457 5.31 39.05 2.80
CA ARG A 457 4.48 40.22 2.46
C ARG A 457 3.79 40.03 1.11
N ALA A 458 4.51 39.55 0.10
CA ALA A 458 3.94 39.18 -1.19
C ALA A 458 2.85 38.11 -1.04
N ALA A 459 3.09 37.08 -0.22
CA ALA A 459 2.11 36.04 0.06
C ALA A 459 0.82 36.60 0.71
N VAL A 460 0.92 37.55 1.66
CA VAL A 460 -0.27 38.22 2.24
C VAL A 460 -1.05 38.99 1.17
N LEU A 461 -0.36 39.72 0.27
CA LEU A 461 -0.99 40.46 -0.83
C LEU A 461 -1.68 39.52 -1.83
N GLY A 462 -1.00 38.46 -2.27
CA GLY A 462 -1.55 37.44 -3.16
C GLY A 462 -2.74 36.72 -2.52
N ALA A 463 -2.67 36.43 -1.22
CA ALA A 463 -3.76 35.83 -0.45
C ALA A 463 -4.96 36.76 -0.31
N ALA A 464 -4.75 38.07 -0.15
CA ALA A 464 -5.81 39.08 -0.02
C ALA A 464 -6.33 39.60 -1.37
N SER A 465 -5.85 39.04 -2.49
CA SER A 465 -6.24 39.39 -3.85
C SER A 465 -7.74 39.20 -4.14
N ARG A 466 -8.14 39.69 -5.33
CA ARG A 466 -9.51 39.60 -5.85
C ARG A 466 -9.91 38.20 -6.32
N HIS A 467 -8.99 37.24 -6.33
CA HIS A 467 -9.29 35.85 -6.67
C HIS A 467 -10.13 35.18 -5.57
N GLY A 468 -11.16 34.43 -5.94
CA GLY A 468 -11.99 33.68 -4.99
C GLY A 468 -11.25 32.52 -4.30
N VAL A 469 -10.18 32.02 -4.93
CA VAL A 469 -9.28 31.00 -4.38
C VAL A 469 -7.85 31.48 -4.52
N SER A 470 -7.08 31.39 -3.44
CA SER A 470 -5.64 31.69 -3.42
C SER A 470 -4.90 30.51 -2.79
N LEU A 471 -3.75 30.16 -3.36
CA LEU A 471 -2.87 29.09 -2.87
C LEU A 471 -1.53 29.68 -2.45
N ILE A 472 -1.10 29.36 -1.24
CA ILE A 472 0.24 29.63 -0.73
C ILE A 472 0.95 28.31 -0.55
N GLU A 473 2.02 28.11 -1.33
CA GLU A 473 2.92 26.97 -1.20
C GLU A 473 3.97 27.27 -0.13
N ALA A 474 3.78 26.68 1.03
CA ALA A 474 4.58 26.97 2.20
C ALA A 474 5.17 25.67 2.76
N GLY A 475 6.49 25.52 2.60
CA GLY A 475 7.24 24.39 3.13
C GLY A 475 7.23 24.31 4.66
N ALA A 476 7.72 23.20 5.20
CA ALA A 476 7.81 23.02 6.65
C ALA A 476 8.74 24.09 7.28
N GLY A 477 8.20 24.89 8.21
CA GLY A 477 9.01 25.90 8.91
C GLY A 477 9.22 27.24 8.18
N THR A 478 8.41 27.54 7.18
CA THR A 478 8.40 28.82 6.42
C THR A 478 7.60 29.95 7.10
N GLY A 479 7.00 29.70 8.25
CA GLY A 479 6.23 30.71 9.01
C GLY A 479 4.75 30.82 8.64
N LYS A 480 4.10 29.71 8.22
CA LYS A 480 2.66 29.63 7.92
C LYS A 480 1.78 30.30 8.99
N THR A 481 2.06 30.05 10.26
CA THR A 481 1.31 30.64 11.39
C THR A 481 1.37 32.16 11.38
N THR A 482 2.56 32.73 11.15
CA THR A 482 2.76 34.17 11.09
C THR A 482 1.98 34.80 9.93
N LEU A 483 1.98 34.14 8.76
CA LEU A 483 1.20 34.56 7.60
C LEU A 483 -0.30 34.48 7.85
N ALA A 484 -0.78 33.37 8.42
CA ALA A 484 -2.18 33.18 8.74
C ALA A 484 -2.68 34.23 9.75
N SER A 485 -1.86 34.61 10.73
CA SER A 485 -2.15 35.73 11.65
C SER A 485 -2.27 37.07 10.93
N ALA A 486 -1.37 37.39 10.00
CA ALA A 486 -1.44 38.64 9.23
C ALA A 486 -2.69 38.67 8.32
N ILE A 487 -3.01 37.57 7.65
CA ILE A 487 -4.21 37.43 6.83
C ILE A 487 -5.48 37.56 7.67
N LYS A 488 -5.51 36.98 8.87
CA LYS A 488 -6.62 37.16 9.82
C LYS A 488 -6.77 38.62 10.23
N ALA A 489 -5.67 39.31 10.56
CA ALA A 489 -5.71 40.72 10.93
C ALA A 489 -6.30 41.59 9.80
N ALA A 490 -5.89 41.35 8.55
CA ALA A 490 -6.46 42.00 7.37
C ALA A 490 -7.96 41.66 7.18
N ALA A 491 -8.35 40.40 7.45
CA ALA A 491 -9.73 39.95 7.34
C ALA A 491 -10.64 40.63 8.37
N ASP A 492 -10.21 40.70 9.63
CA ASP A 492 -10.96 41.34 10.72
C ASP A 492 -11.16 42.82 10.44
N ARG A 493 -10.12 43.55 10.01
CA ARG A 493 -10.19 44.97 9.62
C ARG A 493 -11.09 45.20 8.39
N SER A 494 -11.18 44.21 7.50
CA SER A 494 -12.11 44.20 6.37
C SER A 494 -13.56 43.83 6.77
N GLY A 495 -13.79 43.41 8.02
CA GLY A 495 -15.08 42.96 8.52
C GLY A 495 -15.50 41.59 7.97
N LEU A 496 -14.53 40.73 7.66
CA LEU A 496 -14.71 39.36 7.20
C LEU A 496 -14.67 38.40 8.40
N LYS A 497 -15.31 37.25 8.26
CA LYS A 497 -15.28 36.15 9.23
C LYS A 497 -14.32 35.07 8.75
N VAL A 498 -13.35 34.71 9.58
CA VAL A 498 -12.37 33.67 9.25
C VAL A 498 -12.79 32.33 9.87
N VAL A 499 -12.83 31.28 9.04
CA VAL A 499 -13.07 29.89 9.46
C VAL A 499 -11.87 29.05 9.06
N GLY A 500 -11.28 28.34 10.02
CA GLY A 500 -10.18 27.41 9.79
C GLY A 500 -10.68 26.01 9.44
N LEU A 501 -10.06 25.38 8.46
CA LEU A 501 -10.28 23.99 8.10
C LEU A 501 -8.93 23.29 7.93
N ALA A 502 -8.84 22.06 8.43
CA ALA A 502 -7.63 21.24 8.28
C ALA A 502 -7.97 19.76 8.04
N PRO A 503 -7.06 18.96 7.47
CA PRO A 503 -7.28 17.52 7.22
C PRO A 503 -7.56 16.72 8.48
N THR A 504 -6.89 17.08 9.58
CA THR A 504 -7.02 16.38 10.86
C THR A 504 -7.47 17.31 11.96
N TRP A 505 -8.08 16.72 12.97
CA TRP A 505 -8.47 17.41 14.19
C TRP A 505 -7.28 18.01 14.94
N LEU A 506 -6.11 17.35 14.94
CA LEU A 506 -4.90 17.88 15.58
C LEU A 506 -4.40 19.14 14.87
N ALA A 507 -4.37 19.14 13.54
CA ALA A 507 -4.03 20.32 12.75
C ALA A 507 -5.05 21.45 12.93
N ALA A 508 -6.35 21.11 13.01
CA ALA A 508 -7.40 22.09 13.28
C ALA A 508 -7.25 22.74 14.67
N ASP A 509 -6.94 21.96 15.71
CA ASP A 509 -6.71 22.51 17.06
C ASP A 509 -5.48 23.41 17.09
N GLU A 510 -4.41 23.01 16.39
CA GLU A 510 -3.19 23.82 16.28
C GLU A 510 -3.44 25.14 15.55
N LEU A 511 -4.18 25.10 14.44
CA LEU A 511 -4.63 26.30 13.73
C LEU A 511 -5.49 27.17 14.67
N SER A 512 -6.47 26.60 15.36
CA SER A 512 -7.32 27.35 16.29
C SER A 512 -6.52 28.02 17.40
N ARG A 513 -5.60 27.29 18.04
CA ARG A 513 -4.74 27.77 19.14
C ARG A 513 -3.78 28.86 18.67
N SER A 514 -3.21 28.70 17.48
CA SER A 514 -2.13 29.57 17.00
C SER A 514 -2.60 30.89 16.42
N ILE A 515 -3.78 30.94 15.78
CA ILE A 515 -4.31 32.17 15.16
C ILE A 515 -5.62 32.66 15.79
N GLY A 516 -6.23 31.90 16.71
CA GLY A 516 -7.44 32.32 17.42
C GLY A 516 -8.70 32.36 16.56
N VAL A 517 -8.85 31.41 15.63
CA VAL A 517 -10.05 31.26 14.78
C VAL A 517 -10.81 29.97 15.10
N PRO A 518 -12.13 29.90 14.88
CA PRO A 518 -12.85 28.64 14.89
C PRO A 518 -12.29 27.72 13.80
N ALA A 519 -11.75 26.57 14.19
CA ALA A 519 -11.21 25.60 13.25
C ALA A 519 -11.73 24.19 13.52
N GLN A 520 -11.89 23.40 12.46
CA GLN A 520 -12.32 22.01 12.56
C GLN A 520 -11.77 21.14 11.44
N ALA A 521 -11.83 19.82 11.62
CA ALA A 521 -11.45 18.87 10.59
C ALA A 521 -12.44 18.94 9.40
N VAL A 522 -11.94 18.91 8.16
CA VAL A 522 -12.76 18.98 6.94
C VAL A 522 -13.83 17.90 6.91
N ALA A 523 -13.50 16.66 7.30
CA ALA A 523 -14.48 15.57 7.34
C ALA A 523 -15.68 15.86 8.26
N LYS A 524 -15.45 16.48 9.44
CA LYS A 524 -16.54 16.89 10.35
C LYS A 524 -17.35 18.03 9.73
N TRP A 525 -16.66 19.02 9.17
CA TRP A 525 -17.33 20.14 8.51
C TRP A 525 -18.24 19.66 7.37
N ARG A 526 -17.78 18.70 6.55
CA ARG A 526 -18.59 18.07 5.50
C ARG A 526 -19.81 17.36 6.08
N TYR A 527 -19.63 16.56 7.14
CA TYR A 527 -20.71 15.88 7.83
C TYR A 527 -21.78 16.85 8.32
N ASP A 528 -21.37 17.91 9.01
CA ASP A 528 -22.30 18.89 9.56
C ASP A 528 -23.07 19.61 8.46
N ARG A 529 -22.42 19.93 7.33
CA ARG A 529 -23.09 20.57 6.19
C ARG A 529 -24.06 19.66 5.46
N GLN A 530 -23.75 18.38 5.30
CA GLN A 530 -24.69 17.40 4.75
C GLN A 530 -25.89 17.20 5.67
N ALA A 531 -25.66 17.14 6.98
CA ALA A 531 -26.72 16.97 7.99
C ALA A 531 -27.65 18.19 8.08
N GLN A 532 -27.20 19.40 7.78
CA GLN A 532 -28.06 20.59 7.68
C GLN A 532 -29.03 20.55 6.48
N GLY A 533 -28.76 19.74 5.46
CA GLY A 533 -29.64 19.53 4.30
C GLY A 533 -30.70 18.43 4.48
N GLY A 534 -30.65 17.67 5.58
CA GLY A 534 -31.63 16.66 5.98
C GLY A 534 -32.29 17.04 7.32
N ALA A 535 -33.48 16.50 7.62
CA ALA A 535 -34.24 16.84 8.81
C ALA A 535 -33.36 16.90 10.08
N THR A 536 -33.29 18.08 10.69
CA THR A 536 -32.39 18.40 11.80
C THR A 536 -32.64 17.49 13.00
N MET A 537 -31.66 16.63 13.33
CA MET A 537 -31.63 15.98 14.64
C MET A 537 -31.35 17.04 15.72
N ARG A 538 -32.22 17.09 16.75
CA ARG A 538 -32.08 18.00 17.91
C ARG A 538 -30.72 17.82 18.59
N GLY A 539 -29.98 18.92 18.75
CA GLY A 539 -28.75 18.98 19.55
C GLY A 539 -27.45 19.27 18.78
N MET A 540 -27.50 19.47 17.46
CA MET A 540 -26.33 19.94 16.70
C MET A 540 -26.11 21.44 16.89
N GLN A 541 -24.87 21.84 17.10
CA GLN A 541 -24.43 23.23 17.10
C GLN A 541 -24.60 23.78 15.67
N GLU A 542 -25.33 24.88 15.49
CA GLU A 542 -25.49 25.51 14.19
C GLU A 542 -24.11 25.91 13.64
N LEU A 543 -23.72 25.36 12.49
CA LEU A 543 -22.54 25.84 11.78
C LEU A 543 -22.76 27.32 11.41
N PRO A 544 -21.72 28.18 11.49
CA PRO A 544 -21.81 29.51 10.94
C PRO A 544 -22.23 29.43 9.47
N PRO A 545 -23.23 30.22 9.02
CA PRO A 545 -23.58 30.28 7.61
C PRO A 545 -22.37 30.74 6.81
N LEU A 546 -22.10 30.05 5.69
CA LEU A 546 -21.11 30.52 4.73
C LEU A 546 -21.78 31.58 3.85
N ASP A 547 -21.14 32.73 3.76
CA ASP A 547 -21.61 33.86 2.97
C ASP A 547 -20.45 34.58 2.27
N SER A 548 -20.77 35.64 1.54
CA SER A 548 -19.77 36.50 0.89
C SER A 548 -18.91 37.30 1.87
N ARG A 549 -19.12 37.20 3.18
CA ARG A 549 -18.24 37.81 4.18
C ARG A 549 -17.31 36.78 4.83
N THR A 550 -17.29 35.55 4.33
CA THR A 550 -16.51 34.45 4.91
C THR A 550 -15.20 34.24 4.15
N VAL A 551 -14.11 34.05 4.90
CA VAL A 551 -12.80 33.59 4.42
C VAL A 551 -12.52 32.23 5.05
N ILE A 552 -12.33 31.21 4.22
CA ILE A 552 -11.95 29.87 4.64
C ILE A 552 -10.42 29.77 4.54
N LEU A 553 -9.76 29.54 5.68
CA LEU A 553 -8.35 29.17 5.72
C LEU A 553 -8.23 27.66 5.73
N LEU A 554 -7.71 27.07 4.65
CA LEU A 554 -7.39 25.65 4.57
C LEU A 554 -5.92 25.44 4.92
N ASP A 555 -5.61 24.87 6.07
CA ASP A 555 -4.25 24.49 6.44
C ASP A 555 -3.95 23.03 6.08
N GLU A 556 -2.68 22.73 5.79
CA GLU A 556 -2.21 21.42 5.32
C GLU A 556 -3.02 20.84 4.15
N ALA A 557 -3.36 21.70 3.19
CA ALA A 557 -4.18 21.37 2.01
C ALA A 557 -3.62 20.22 1.15
N GLY A 558 -2.31 19.96 1.22
CA GLY A 558 -1.66 18.83 0.52
C GLY A 558 -2.10 17.45 1.03
N MET A 559 -2.66 17.38 2.24
CA MET A 559 -3.19 16.15 2.82
C MET A 559 -4.70 15.97 2.59
N LEU A 560 -5.37 16.88 1.87
CA LEU A 560 -6.79 16.74 1.55
C LEU A 560 -6.96 15.91 0.27
N GLY A 561 -7.87 14.94 0.33
CA GLY A 561 -8.28 14.18 -0.85
C GLY A 561 -9.23 14.96 -1.75
N THR A 562 -9.45 14.44 -2.95
CA THR A 562 -10.28 15.04 -4.00
C THR A 562 -11.70 15.35 -3.51
N LEU A 563 -12.34 14.41 -2.81
CA LEU A 563 -13.70 14.57 -2.29
C LEU A 563 -13.81 15.71 -1.25
N ASP A 564 -12.82 15.80 -0.36
CA ASP A 564 -12.78 16.81 0.69
C ASP A 564 -12.53 18.20 0.10
N MET A 565 -11.55 18.31 -0.79
CA MET A 565 -11.22 19.57 -1.48
C MET A 565 -12.40 20.05 -2.35
N ALA A 566 -13.02 19.15 -3.12
CA ALA A 566 -14.20 19.46 -3.92
C ALA A 566 -15.34 20.00 -3.06
N ALA A 567 -15.62 19.39 -1.91
CA ALA A 567 -16.67 19.83 -1.01
C ALA A 567 -16.43 21.24 -0.46
N VAL A 568 -15.18 21.57 -0.10
CA VAL A 568 -14.84 22.92 0.39
C VAL A 568 -14.96 23.95 -0.73
N LEU A 569 -14.33 23.73 -1.88
CA LEU A 569 -14.31 24.71 -2.96
C LEU A 569 -15.70 24.95 -3.56
N THR A 570 -16.49 23.89 -3.77
CA THR A 570 -17.85 24.04 -4.32
C THR A 570 -18.79 24.77 -3.36
N ALA A 571 -18.71 24.50 -2.06
CA ALA A 571 -19.49 25.22 -1.06
C ALA A 571 -19.06 26.69 -0.94
N ALA A 572 -17.76 26.97 -1.00
CA ALA A 572 -17.25 28.34 -0.98
C ALA A 572 -17.69 29.12 -2.22
N ALA A 573 -17.63 28.50 -3.41
CA ALA A 573 -18.11 29.09 -4.66
C ALA A 573 -19.61 29.40 -4.60
N ALA A 574 -20.43 28.46 -4.11
CA ALA A 574 -21.88 28.67 -3.97
C ALA A 574 -22.23 29.81 -3.00
N ALA A 575 -21.42 30.02 -1.95
CA ALA A 575 -21.62 31.08 -0.97
C ALA A 575 -20.99 32.43 -1.36
N GLY A 576 -20.17 32.49 -2.42
CA GLY A 576 -19.33 33.65 -2.72
C GLY A 576 -18.23 33.91 -1.69
N ALA A 577 -17.87 32.91 -0.89
CA ALA A 577 -16.83 32.97 0.13
C ALA A 577 -15.44 32.84 -0.50
N LYS A 578 -14.41 33.41 0.14
CA LYS A 578 -13.02 33.27 -0.30
C LYS A 578 -12.36 32.06 0.32
N VAL A 579 -11.50 31.38 -0.42
CA VAL A 579 -10.66 30.29 0.08
C VAL A 579 -9.20 30.69 -0.03
N ILE A 580 -8.45 30.55 1.07
CA ILE A 580 -7.00 30.70 1.11
C ILE A 580 -6.43 29.38 1.61
N ALA A 581 -5.75 28.65 0.73
CA ALA A 581 -5.16 27.36 1.04
C ALA A 581 -3.66 27.48 1.30
N PHE A 582 -3.20 26.86 2.38
CA PHE A 582 -1.80 26.64 2.70
C PHE A 582 -1.49 25.16 2.47
N GLY A 583 -0.46 24.88 1.69
CA GLY A 583 -0.06 23.51 1.41
C GLY A 583 1.38 23.44 0.94
N ASP A 584 1.89 22.22 0.80
CA ASP A 584 3.18 21.96 0.21
C ASP A 584 3.05 20.72 -0.68
N ARG A 585 3.14 20.92 -2.00
CA ARG A 585 3.06 19.84 -2.99
C ARG A 585 4.25 18.88 -2.92
N ARG A 586 5.27 19.14 -2.12
CA ARG A 586 6.42 18.26 -1.92
C ARG A 586 6.33 17.46 -0.61
N GLN A 587 5.38 17.78 0.27
CA GLN A 587 5.09 16.98 1.47
C GLN A 587 4.20 15.78 1.17
N LEU A 588 3.85 15.00 2.20
CA LEU A 588 3.00 13.83 2.02
C LEU A 588 1.63 14.20 1.45
N GLU A 589 1.16 13.38 0.53
CA GLU A 589 -0.17 13.47 -0.06
C GLU A 589 -1.23 12.96 0.92
N ALA A 590 -2.49 13.25 0.59
CA ALA A 590 -3.64 12.67 1.27
C ALA A 590 -3.57 11.14 1.26
N VAL A 591 -4.00 10.49 2.35
CA VAL A 591 -4.26 9.04 2.34
C VAL A 591 -5.48 8.72 1.46
N SER A 592 -6.43 9.65 1.36
CA SER A 592 -7.61 9.60 0.49
C SER A 592 -7.27 9.95 -0.98
N GLN A 593 -8.27 10.08 -1.85
CA GLN A 593 -8.13 10.02 -3.31
C GLN A 593 -7.39 11.22 -3.93
N GLY A 594 -6.50 10.94 -4.89
CA GLY A 594 -5.90 11.92 -5.80
C GLY A 594 -4.92 12.90 -5.15
N ASN A 595 -4.40 13.83 -5.95
CA ASN A 595 -3.57 14.95 -5.52
C ASN A 595 -4.23 16.26 -5.99
N PRO A 596 -5.28 16.74 -5.29
CA PRO A 596 -6.03 17.92 -5.70
C PRO A 596 -5.23 19.22 -5.57
N LEU A 597 -4.26 19.29 -4.66
CA LEU A 597 -3.42 20.49 -4.49
C LEU A 597 -2.58 20.74 -5.75
N ALA A 598 -2.01 19.69 -6.36
CA ALA A 598 -1.30 19.78 -7.62
C ALA A 598 -2.20 20.32 -8.74
N LEU A 599 -3.41 19.79 -8.88
CA LEU A 599 -4.38 20.26 -9.88
C LEU A 599 -4.77 21.72 -9.70
N ILE A 600 -4.99 22.15 -8.44
CA ILE A 600 -5.34 23.53 -8.11
C ILE A 600 -4.18 24.48 -8.42
N ALA A 601 -2.95 24.09 -8.08
CA ALA A 601 -1.77 24.89 -8.38
C ALA A 601 -1.60 25.11 -9.89
N GLU A 602 -1.80 24.07 -10.69
CA GLU A 602 -1.77 24.15 -12.16
C GLU A 602 -2.88 25.06 -12.73
N GLU A 603 -4.09 24.98 -12.16
CA GLU A 603 -5.24 25.74 -12.64
C GLU A 603 -5.15 27.24 -12.29
N LEU A 604 -4.70 27.58 -11.08
CA LEU A 604 -4.68 28.97 -10.59
C LEU A 604 -3.60 29.83 -11.25
N ARG A 605 -2.49 29.24 -11.72
CA ARG A 605 -1.30 29.89 -12.32
C ARG A 605 -0.58 30.96 -11.45
N HIS A 606 -1.23 31.50 -10.43
CA HIS A 606 -0.71 32.44 -9.43
C HIS A 606 -0.64 31.72 -8.08
N VAL A 607 0.54 31.20 -7.76
CA VAL A 607 0.83 30.52 -6.50
C VAL A 607 1.99 31.23 -5.84
N GLU A 608 1.78 31.67 -4.60
CA GLU A 608 2.83 32.31 -3.81
C GLU A 608 3.64 31.23 -3.12
N THR A 609 4.93 31.10 -3.46
CA THR A 609 5.81 30.08 -2.90
C THR A 609 6.77 30.69 -1.88
N LEU A 610 6.81 30.12 -0.68
CA LEU A 610 7.75 30.49 0.37
C LEU A 610 8.92 29.51 0.38
N THR A 611 10.12 30.02 0.10
CA THR A 611 11.32 29.18 -0.06
C THR A 611 12.19 29.18 1.21
N VAL A 612 12.07 30.21 2.05
CA VAL A 612 12.94 30.40 3.22
C VAL A 612 12.50 29.55 4.40
N ILE A 613 13.17 28.42 4.62
CA ILE A 613 13.00 27.55 5.80
C ILE A 613 13.77 28.14 7.00
N ARG A 614 13.09 28.40 8.11
CA ARG A 614 13.70 28.99 9.33
C ARG A 614 13.79 28.04 10.53
N ARG A 615 13.35 26.79 10.38
CA ARG A 615 13.21 25.84 11.50
C ARG A 615 14.54 25.28 12.01
N GLN A 616 15.47 24.96 11.11
CA GLN A 616 16.75 24.36 11.50
C GLN A 616 17.72 25.41 12.02
N HIS A 617 18.43 25.07 13.10
CA HIS A 617 19.40 25.94 13.74
C HIS A 617 20.65 26.12 12.87
N HIS A 618 21.13 25.05 12.23
CA HIS A 618 22.34 25.07 11.42
C HIS A 618 22.07 25.50 9.96
N ALA A 619 22.90 26.39 9.43
CA ALA A 619 22.74 26.93 8.08
C ALA A 619 22.83 25.85 6.98
N TRP A 620 23.70 24.84 7.16
CA TRP A 620 23.84 23.74 6.20
C TRP A 620 22.60 22.84 6.16
N GLN A 621 21.96 22.57 7.31
CA GLN A 621 20.70 21.80 7.37
C GLN A 621 19.54 22.55 6.73
N ARG A 622 19.49 23.89 6.88
CA ARG A 622 18.52 24.72 6.16
C ARG A 622 18.73 24.61 4.65
N SER A 623 19.98 24.70 4.20
CA SER A 623 20.32 24.58 2.77
C SER A 623 19.97 23.20 2.21
N ALA A 624 20.27 22.12 2.94
CA ALA A 624 19.88 20.76 2.56
C ALA A 624 18.35 20.57 2.52
N SER A 625 17.61 21.19 3.45
CA SER A 625 16.14 21.15 3.46
C SER A 625 15.54 21.89 2.25
N ILE A 626 16.15 23.01 1.84
CA ILE A 626 15.77 23.73 0.62
C ILE A 626 16.05 22.87 -0.61
N ALA A 627 17.25 22.28 -0.71
CA ALA A 627 17.61 21.39 -1.81
C ALA A 627 16.62 20.22 -1.96
N MET A 628 16.22 19.55 -0.87
CA MET A 628 15.18 18.51 -0.91
C MET A 628 13.82 19.05 -1.38
N SER A 629 13.41 20.25 -0.95
CA SER A 629 12.13 20.84 -1.40
C SER A 629 12.12 21.12 -2.91
N GLU A 630 13.28 21.37 -3.52
CA GLU A 630 13.42 21.56 -4.96
C GLU A 630 13.58 20.22 -5.72
N GLY A 631 13.85 19.12 -5.00
CA GLY A 631 14.09 17.79 -5.57
C GLY A 631 15.57 17.46 -5.80
N ARG A 632 16.49 18.30 -5.30
CA ARG A 632 17.95 18.09 -5.37
C ARG A 632 18.42 17.23 -4.18
N PHE A 633 18.06 15.94 -4.21
CA PHE A 633 18.35 14.99 -3.12
C PHE A 633 19.82 14.59 -3.04
N ASP A 634 20.52 14.63 -4.17
CA ASP A 634 21.97 14.48 -4.27
C ASP A 634 22.69 15.49 -3.38
N GLU A 635 22.43 16.79 -3.54
CA GLU A 635 23.06 17.84 -2.75
C GLU A 635 22.72 17.73 -1.26
N ALA A 636 21.46 17.44 -0.96
CA ALA A 636 21.00 17.30 0.42
C ALA A 636 21.67 16.12 1.12
N PHE A 637 21.67 14.93 0.51
CA PHE A 637 22.26 13.75 1.11
C PHE A 637 23.78 13.83 1.17
N SER A 638 24.46 14.43 0.17
CA SER A 638 25.88 14.73 0.27
C SER A 638 26.17 15.62 1.48
N ALA A 639 25.41 16.69 1.69
CA ALA A 639 25.59 17.56 2.86
C ALA A 639 25.42 16.79 4.19
N TYR A 640 24.39 15.94 4.31
CA TYR A 640 24.21 15.13 5.52
C TYR A 640 25.30 14.06 5.69
N HIS A 641 25.76 13.44 4.61
CA HIS A 641 26.83 12.47 4.61
C HIS A 641 28.17 13.09 5.06
N ASP A 642 28.53 14.25 4.50
CA ASP A 642 29.78 14.96 4.81
C ASP A 642 29.85 15.42 6.29
N HIS A 643 28.69 15.63 6.91
CA HIS A 643 28.57 15.94 8.34
C HIS A 643 28.39 14.69 9.22
N GLY A 644 28.57 13.48 8.67
CA GLY A 644 28.48 12.22 9.40
C GLY A 644 27.08 11.88 9.91
N ALA A 645 26.03 12.44 9.29
CA ALA A 645 24.65 12.24 9.71
C ALA A 645 23.97 11.03 9.05
N ILE A 646 24.59 10.42 8.03
CA ILE A 646 24.07 9.21 7.36
C ILE A 646 24.93 8.00 7.76
N GLN A 647 24.29 6.98 8.32
CA GLN A 647 24.90 5.70 8.66
C GLN A 647 24.36 4.61 7.72
N PHE A 648 25.27 4.05 6.94
CA PHE A 648 25.02 2.87 6.12
C PHE A 648 25.18 1.62 6.99
N ALA A 649 24.07 0.96 7.30
CA ALA A 649 24.05 -0.28 8.05
C ALA A 649 24.03 -1.47 7.08
N LYS A 650 24.81 -2.51 7.40
CA LYS A 650 24.95 -3.70 6.54
C LYS A 650 23.61 -4.34 6.22
N ASP A 651 22.72 -4.44 7.21
CA ASP A 651 21.46 -5.14 7.09
C ASP A 651 20.42 -4.63 8.09
N GLN A 652 19.21 -5.19 8.06
CA GLN A 652 18.10 -4.70 8.88
C GLN A 652 18.36 -4.74 10.40
N VAL A 653 19.01 -5.77 10.97
CA VAL A 653 19.21 -5.82 12.44
C VAL A 653 20.25 -4.78 12.83
N THR A 654 21.34 -4.66 12.07
CA THR A 654 22.31 -3.59 12.32
C THR A 654 21.64 -2.23 12.16
N ALA A 655 20.79 -2.02 11.16
CA ALA A 655 20.05 -0.77 10.98
C ALA A 655 19.14 -0.47 12.18
N LEU A 656 18.41 -1.45 12.70
CA LEU A 656 17.57 -1.30 13.88
C LEU A 656 18.39 -0.99 15.13
N SER A 657 19.50 -1.69 15.37
CA SER A 657 20.36 -1.45 16.53
C SER A 657 21.03 -0.07 16.46
N GLU A 658 21.56 0.32 15.32
CA GLU A 658 22.16 1.65 15.10
C GLU A 658 21.11 2.77 15.25
N THR A 659 19.88 2.54 14.80
CA THR A 659 18.78 3.49 15.01
C THR A 659 18.53 3.74 16.49
N ILE A 660 18.47 2.68 17.30
CA ILE A 660 18.25 2.78 18.75
C ILE A 660 19.46 3.38 19.45
N ARG A 661 20.69 3.05 19.03
CA ARG A 661 21.90 3.69 19.55
C ARG A 661 21.88 5.19 19.29
N HIS A 662 21.70 5.62 18.05
CA HIS A 662 21.60 7.05 17.71
C HIS A 662 20.45 7.76 18.41
N TRP A 663 19.30 7.10 18.57
CA TRP A 663 18.20 7.66 19.34
C TRP A 663 18.58 7.85 20.80
N THR A 664 19.28 6.88 21.40
CA THR A 664 19.77 6.96 22.78
C THR A 664 20.77 8.09 22.95
N ASP A 665 21.78 8.18 22.07
CA ASP A 665 22.80 9.24 22.09
C ASP A 665 22.16 10.63 21.97
N LEU A 666 21.17 10.79 21.08
CA LEU A 666 20.46 12.07 20.93
C LEU A 666 19.59 12.40 22.15
N ARG A 667 19.08 11.40 22.88
CA ARG A 667 18.33 11.62 24.12
C ARG A 667 19.22 12.09 25.26
N GLU A 668 20.51 11.77 25.26
CA GLU A 668 21.44 12.35 26.23
C GLU A 668 21.56 13.87 26.06
N ALA A 669 21.53 14.35 24.81
CA ALA A 669 21.62 15.78 24.49
C ALA A 669 20.29 16.53 24.55
N HIS A 670 19.19 15.89 24.10
CA HIS A 670 17.89 16.54 23.89
C HIS A 670 16.77 15.96 24.76
N GLN A 671 17.13 15.17 25.77
CA GLN A 671 16.22 14.47 26.68
C GLN A 671 15.20 13.63 25.91
N ASP A 672 13.94 14.04 25.96
CA ASP A 672 12.80 13.24 25.56
C ASP A 672 12.12 13.83 24.30
N ASP A 673 12.71 14.90 23.74
CA ASP A 673 12.32 15.58 22.50
C ASP A 673 13.06 15.00 21.29
N VAL A 674 13.11 13.67 21.20
CA VAL A 674 13.71 12.91 20.10
C VAL A 674 12.69 11.92 19.53
N VAL A 675 12.51 11.94 18.21
CA VAL A 675 11.55 11.06 17.52
C VAL A 675 12.26 10.10 16.57
N ILE A 676 11.84 8.84 16.58
CA ILE A 676 12.23 7.88 15.54
C ILE A 676 11.17 7.88 14.45
N VAL A 677 11.60 8.13 13.22
CA VAL A 677 10.74 8.20 12.03
C VAL A 677 11.08 7.03 11.12
N THR A 678 10.07 6.36 10.60
CA THR A 678 10.25 5.29 9.60
C THR A 678 9.07 5.29 8.63
N ARG A 679 9.14 4.53 7.54
CA ARG A 679 8.02 4.40 6.60
C ARG A 679 6.93 3.47 7.12
N SER A 680 7.29 2.30 7.65
CA SER A 680 6.34 1.22 7.86
C SER A 680 5.86 1.13 9.32
N ASN A 681 4.57 0.82 9.52
CA ASN A 681 4.03 0.53 10.87
C ASN A 681 4.74 -0.66 11.53
N ARG A 682 5.30 -1.56 10.71
CA ARG A 682 6.03 -2.73 11.18
C ARG A 682 7.37 -2.33 11.79
N ASP A 683 8.17 -1.54 11.09
CA ASP A 683 9.45 -1.05 11.61
C ASP A 683 9.21 -0.18 12.84
N ALA A 684 8.14 0.63 12.84
CA ALA A 684 7.75 1.40 14.01
C ALA A 684 7.44 0.49 15.22
N ALA A 685 6.74 -0.63 15.03
CA ALA A 685 6.47 -1.58 16.12
C ALA A 685 7.76 -2.21 16.67
N LEU A 686 8.69 -2.62 15.79
CA LEU A 686 9.99 -3.18 16.19
C LEU A 686 10.85 -2.16 16.94
N LEU A 687 10.96 -0.94 16.40
CA LEU A 687 11.71 0.16 17.03
C LEU A 687 11.10 0.57 18.36
N ASN A 688 9.77 0.59 18.50
CA ASN A 688 9.12 0.81 19.78
C ASN A 688 9.48 -0.28 20.80
N HIS A 689 9.49 -1.55 20.40
CA HIS A 689 9.88 -2.65 21.28
C HIS A 689 11.34 -2.51 21.75
N LEU A 690 12.27 -2.24 20.82
CA LEU A 690 13.69 -2.06 21.15
C LEU A 690 13.93 -0.82 22.03
N ALA A 691 13.26 0.30 21.75
CA ALA A 691 13.34 1.51 22.56
C ALA A 691 12.92 1.24 24.01
N ARG A 692 11.84 0.47 24.22
CA ARG A 692 11.43 0.05 25.58
C ARG A 692 12.48 -0.80 26.27
N GLN A 693 13.10 -1.75 25.58
CA GLN A 693 14.18 -2.57 26.16
C GLN A 693 15.36 -1.70 26.61
N THR A 694 15.77 -0.73 25.79
CA THR A 694 16.83 0.22 26.14
C THR A 694 16.44 1.09 27.34
N LEU A 695 15.22 1.62 27.38
CA LEU A 695 14.73 2.43 28.51
C LEU A 695 14.67 1.65 29.83
N ARG A 696 14.40 0.34 29.78
CA ARG A 696 14.46 -0.53 30.96
C ARG A 696 15.87 -0.73 31.45
N GLN A 697 16.79 -1.01 30.55
CA GLN A 697 18.21 -1.18 30.89
C GLN A 697 18.77 0.11 31.51
N ALA A 698 18.30 1.27 31.06
CA ALA A 698 18.63 2.57 31.62
C ALA A 698 17.84 2.94 32.90
N GLY A 699 16.92 2.09 33.37
CA GLY A 699 16.08 2.34 34.56
C GLY A 699 15.05 3.46 34.41
N THR A 700 14.81 3.97 33.20
CA THR A 700 13.81 5.02 32.91
C THR A 700 12.39 4.47 32.80
N LEU A 701 12.25 3.20 32.37
CA LEU A 701 10.97 2.50 32.31
C LEU A 701 10.89 1.49 33.46
N ALA A 702 9.72 1.35 34.07
CA ALA A 702 9.53 0.39 35.17
C ALA A 702 9.89 -1.06 34.76
N ALA A 703 10.38 -1.83 35.73
CA ALA A 703 10.92 -3.18 35.48
C ALA A 703 9.83 -4.23 35.17
N SER A 704 8.61 -4.04 35.68
CA SER A 704 7.49 -4.96 35.48
C SER A 704 6.56 -4.51 34.35
N ASP A 705 6.19 -5.46 33.49
CA ASP A 705 5.12 -5.29 32.51
C ASP A 705 3.80 -5.79 33.05
N ILE A 706 2.73 -5.06 32.74
CA ILE A 706 1.40 -5.63 32.62
C ILE A 706 1.10 -5.90 31.14
N HIS A 707 0.38 -6.97 30.84
CA HIS A 707 -0.02 -7.31 29.48
C HIS A 707 -1.53 -7.10 29.33
N VAL A 708 -1.91 -6.13 28.50
CA VAL A 708 -3.32 -5.80 28.24
C VAL A 708 -3.65 -6.03 26.76
N ARG A 709 -4.92 -6.32 26.45
CA ARG A 709 -5.34 -6.51 25.06
C ARG A 709 -5.63 -5.17 24.39
N ALA A 710 -5.05 -4.91 23.23
CA ALA A 710 -5.26 -3.69 22.46
C ALA A 710 -5.56 -4.01 21.00
N ILE A 711 -6.09 -3.04 20.26
CA ILE A 711 -6.15 -3.10 18.79
C ILE A 711 -4.94 -2.36 18.22
N ASP A 712 -4.13 -3.04 17.43
CA ASP A 712 -2.98 -2.43 16.75
C ASP A 712 -3.40 -1.55 15.56
N ARG A 713 -2.42 -0.97 14.85
CA ARG A 713 -2.69 -0.16 13.65
C ARG A 713 -3.18 -0.95 12.45
N ARG A 714 -3.02 -2.28 12.46
CA ARG A 714 -3.50 -3.22 11.43
C ARG A 714 -4.85 -3.81 11.80
N ASN A 715 -5.48 -3.29 12.86
CA ASN A 715 -6.77 -3.70 13.36
C ASN A 715 -6.82 -5.13 13.92
N ASN A 716 -5.67 -5.65 14.34
CA ASN A 716 -5.57 -6.94 15.02
C ASN A 716 -5.62 -6.74 16.53
N ALA A 717 -6.28 -7.66 17.22
CA ALA A 717 -6.17 -7.73 18.67
C ALA A 717 -4.79 -8.30 19.04
N VAL A 718 -4.01 -7.53 19.80
CA VAL A 718 -2.65 -7.87 20.23
C VAL A 718 -2.52 -7.75 21.74
N ALA A 719 -1.59 -8.51 22.32
CA ALA A 719 -1.14 -8.27 23.69
C ALA A 719 -0.15 -7.09 23.68
N LEU A 720 -0.52 -5.98 24.30
CA LEU A 720 0.29 -4.79 24.50
C LEU A 720 0.92 -4.86 25.89
N ALA A 721 2.26 -4.92 25.93
CA ALA A 721 3.01 -4.79 27.17
C ALA A 721 3.04 -3.31 27.58
N LEU A 722 2.60 -2.99 28.79
CA LEU A 722 2.58 -1.64 29.36
C LEU A 722 3.35 -1.58 30.68
N ALA A 723 4.07 -0.49 30.88
CA ALA A 723 4.81 -0.17 32.07
C ALA A 723 4.70 1.33 32.39
N THR A 724 4.85 1.70 33.66
CA THR A 724 4.95 3.11 34.04
C THR A 724 6.16 3.75 33.37
N GLY A 725 5.94 4.92 32.75
CA GLY A 725 6.89 5.63 31.86
C GLY A 725 6.66 5.37 30.37
N ASP A 726 5.73 4.48 30.00
CA ASP A 726 5.50 4.19 28.58
C ASP A 726 4.89 5.37 27.83
N ARG A 727 5.43 5.67 26.65
CA ARG A 727 4.81 6.60 25.69
C ARG A 727 3.83 5.85 24.81
N ILE A 728 2.58 6.31 24.79
CA ILE A 728 1.50 5.70 24.01
C ILE A 728 0.85 6.68 23.05
N ARG A 729 0.17 6.14 22.05
CA ARG A 729 -0.60 6.87 21.05
C ARG A 729 -1.98 6.26 20.90
N PHE A 730 -3.00 7.11 20.97
CA PHE A 730 -4.38 6.76 20.71
C PHE A 730 -4.64 6.67 19.20
N GLY A 731 -5.29 5.58 18.77
CA GLY A 731 -5.71 5.31 17.39
C GLY A 731 -7.21 5.48 17.15
N ALA A 732 -7.95 5.96 18.16
CA ALA A 732 -9.40 6.20 18.12
C ALA A 732 -9.75 7.55 18.75
N ASN A 733 -10.97 8.04 18.49
CA ASN A 733 -11.50 9.28 19.06
C ASN A 733 -12.34 8.98 20.30
N LEU A 734 -12.03 9.61 21.44
CA LEU A 734 -12.80 9.54 22.69
C LEU A 734 -13.33 10.94 23.02
N LYS A 735 -14.50 11.28 22.46
CA LYS A 735 -15.06 12.64 22.49
C LYS A 735 -15.23 13.20 23.90
N ALA A 736 -15.70 12.39 24.84
CA ALA A 736 -15.93 12.80 26.23
C ALA A 736 -14.65 13.25 26.96
N LEU A 737 -13.49 12.77 26.50
CA LEU A 737 -12.18 13.05 27.09
C LEU A 737 -11.38 14.09 26.29
N GLY A 738 -11.91 14.54 25.14
CA GLY A 738 -11.17 15.36 24.19
C GLY A 738 -9.96 14.64 23.56
N ILE A 739 -9.88 13.31 23.65
CA ILE A 739 -8.80 12.52 23.04
C ILE A 739 -9.19 12.21 21.60
N ARG A 740 -8.24 12.40 20.68
CA ARG A 740 -8.43 12.23 19.23
C ARG A 740 -7.45 11.17 18.70
N ASN A 741 -7.75 10.61 17.55
CA ASN A 741 -6.82 9.73 16.85
C ASN A 741 -5.53 10.51 16.54
N GLY A 742 -4.41 10.01 17.06
CA GLY A 742 -3.11 10.66 16.97
C GLY A 742 -2.63 11.31 18.27
N THR A 743 -3.53 11.57 19.23
CA THR A 743 -3.15 12.06 20.56
C THR A 743 -2.15 11.10 21.19
N ARG A 744 -1.14 11.66 21.86
CA ARG A 744 -0.14 10.91 22.61
C ARG A 744 -0.22 11.24 24.10
N GLY A 745 0.34 10.35 24.90
CA GLY A 745 0.50 10.56 26.32
C GLY A 745 1.53 9.62 26.91
N THR A 746 1.86 9.86 28.17
CA THR A 746 2.79 9.07 28.97
C THR A 746 2.00 8.35 30.06
N VAL A 747 2.22 7.05 30.21
CA VAL A 747 1.65 6.27 31.30
C VAL A 747 2.38 6.62 32.59
N VAL A 748 1.70 7.28 33.54
CA VAL A 748 2.31 7.77 34.78
C VAL A 748 2.05 6.84 35.97
N ALA A 749 1.00 6.04 35.92
CA ALA A 749 0.70 5.02 36.93
C ALA A 749 -0.21 3.93 36.35
N ILE A 750 -0.14 2.74 36.95
CA ILE A 750 -0.94 1.57 36.57
C ILE A 750 -1.41 0.89 37.86
N ASP A 751 -2.70 0.93 38.12
CA ASP A 751 -3.31 0.26 39.27
C ASP A 751 -3.96 -1.05 38.81
N SER A 752 -3.40 -2.17 39.24
CA SER A 752 -3.84 -3.53 38.86
C SER A 752 -4.52 -4.29 40.00
N GLU A 753 -4.83 -3.63 41.12
CA GLU A 753 -5.56 -4.25 42.23
C GLU A 753 -6.99 -4.62 41.81
N GLY A 754 -7.22 -5.91 41.54
CA GLY A 754 -8.51 -6.48 41.15
C GLY A 754 -8.44 -7.32 39.87
N ASP A 755 -8.56 -6.68 38.72
CA ASP A 755 -8.64 -7.32 37.39
C ASP A 755 -7.43 -6.98 36.52
N ALA A 756 -6.47 -7.90 36.47
CA ALA A 756 -5.24 -7.72 35.69
C ALA A 756 -5.47 -7.58 34.18
N ALA A 757 -6.63 -8.02 33.66
CA ALA A 757 -6.97 -7.88 32.24
C ALA A 757 -7.55 -6.49 31.91
N ASP A 758 -7.93 -5.70 32.92
CA ASP A 758 -8.54 -4.37 32.76
C ASP A 758 -8.15 -3.40 33.90
N PRO A 759 -6.85 -3.10 34.01
CA PRO A 759 -6.31 -2.23 35.05
C PRO A 759 -6.75 -0.78 34.85
N ILE A 760 -6.64 0.03 35.90
CA ILE A 760 -6.77 1.48 35.79
C ILE A 760 -5.43 2.04 35.34
N VAL A 761 -5.41 2.69 34.19
CA VAL A 761 -4.20 3.27 33.60
C VAL A 761 -4.30 4.79 33.65
N HIS A 762 -3.31 5.42 34.27
CA HIS A 762 -3.18 6.87 34.35
C HIS A 762 -2.29 7.35 33.21
N VAL A 763 -2.84 8.17 32.33
CA VAL A 763 -2.15 8.71 31.15
C VAL A 763 -2.11 10.22 31.23
N GLU A 764 -0.92 10.78 31.30
CA GLU A 764 -0.67 12.21 31.14
C GLU A 764 -0.59 12.54 29.64
N LEU A 765 -1.56 13.31 29.14
CA LEU A 765 -1.64 13.72 27.75
C LEU A 765 -0.64 14.85 27.45
N GLU A 766 -0.29 15.05 26.18
CA GLU A 766 0.60 16.15 25.75
C GLU A 766 0.09 17.56 26.09
N ASP A 767 -1.21 17.71 26.39
CA ASP A 767 -1.80 18.98 26.85
C ASP A 767 -1.73 19.19 28.37
N GLY A 768 -1.05 18.30 29.09
CA GLY A 768 -0.84 18.34 30.54
C GLY A 768 -1.97 17.77 31.38
N ARG A 769 -3.07 17.30 30.78
CA ARG A 769 -4.17 16.64 31.51
C ARG A 769 -3.83 15.19 31.80
N THR A 770 -4.09 14.73 33.02
CA THR A 770 -4.03 13.31 33.39
C THR A 770 -5.41 12.68 33.35
N VAL A 771 -5.55 11.60 32.59
CA VAL A 771 -6.77 10.79 32.49
C VAL A 771 -6.51 9.44 33.17
N ALA A 772 -7.41 9.03 34.06
CA ALA A 772 -7.32 7.77 34.79
C ALA A 772 -8.60 6.97 34.57
N LEU A 773 -8.49 5.87 33.81
CA LEU A 773 -9.63 5.06 33.39
C LEU A 773 -9.25 3.58 33.37
N ARG A 774 -10.25 2.70 33.40
CA ARG A 774 -10.02 1.28 33.07
C ARG A 774 -9.53 1.17 31.64
N TRP A 775 -8.70 0.18 31.38
CA TRP A 775 -8.13 -0.05 30.06
C TRP A 775 -9.21 -0.13 28.96
N SER A 776 -10.31 -0.82 29.23
CA SER A 776 -11.46 -0.94 28.33
C SER A 776 -12.20 0.38 28.08
N ASP A 777 -12.16 1.34 29.02
CA ASP A 777 -12.79 2.66 28.87
C ASP A 777 -11.99 3.63 27.97
N TYR A 778 -10.76 3.26 27.60
CA TYR A 778 -10.01 3.93 26.53
C TYR A 778 -10.46 3.50 25.12
N ALA A 779 -11.58 2.79 25.02
CA ALA A 779 -12.27 2.47 23.77
C ALA A 779 -13.64 3.17 23.69
N PRO A 780 -14.14 3.49 22.49
CA PRO A 780 -15.50 3.97 22.33
C PRO A 780 -16.52 2.96 22.89
N PRO A 781 -17.57 3.42 23.59
CA PRO A 781 -18.56 2.52 24.18
C PRO A 781 -19.32 1.75 23.09
N GLN A 782 -19.28 0.41 23.17
CA GLN A 782 -20.06 -0.47 22.28
C GLN A 782 -21.44 -0.73 22.90
N ARG A 783 -22.52 -0.31 22.21
CA ARG A 783 -23.89 -0.54 22.67
C ARG A 783 -24.33 -1.97 22.34
N GLY A 784 -24.79 -2.71 23.35
CA GLY A 784 -25.46 -4.01 23.17
C GLY A 784 -24.55 -5.24 23.19
N THR A 785 -23.28 -5.11 23.58
CA THR A 785 -22.34 -6.22 23.73
C THR A 785 -21.94 -6.40 25.19
N SER A 786 -21.88 -7.65 25.66
CA SER A 786 -21.33 -8.01 26.98
C SER A 786 -19.80 -8.12 26.98
N VAL A 787 -19.16 -7.99 25.81
CA VAL A 787 -17.70 -8.07 25.63
C VAL A 787 -17.08 -6.70 25.93
N ARG A 788 -15.99 -6.69 26.71
CA ARG A 788 -15.23 -5.46 26.98
C ARG A 788 -14.56 -4.95 25.69
N PRO A 789 -14.75 -3.67 25.34
CA PRO A 789 -14.15 -3.13 24.13
C PRO A 789 -12.63 -3.02 24.28
N LEU A 790 -11.91 -3.24 23.19
CA LEU A 790 -10.45 -3.17 23.17
C LEU A 790 -10.01 -1.78 22.69
N PRO A 791 -9.18 -1.05 23.44
CA PRO A 791 -8.71 0.26 23.01
C PRO A 791 -7.73 0.11 21.85
N ARG A 792 -7.83 1.02 20.87
CA ARG A 792 -6.88 1.10 19.76
C ARG A 792 -5.69 1.97 20.20
N ILE A 793 -4.71 1.38 20.85
CA ILE A 793 -3.54 2.07 21.42
C ILE A 793 -2.25 1.32 21.03
N THR A 794 -1.20 2.07 20.70
CA THR A 794 0.15 1.55 20.45
C THR A 794 1.21 2.38 21.17
N HIS A 795 2.43 1.87 21.30
CA HIS A 795 3.57 2.68 21.75
C HIS A 795 3.91 3.83 20.77
N ALA A 796 4.61 4.86 21.27
CA ALA A 796 4.80 6.13 20.57
C ALA A 796 6.24 6.69 20.58
N TYR A 797 7.27 5.85 20.77
CA TYR A 797 8.69 6.21 20.62
C TYR A 797 9.09 6.35 19.15
N ALA A 798 8.63 5.40 18.33
CA ALA A 798 8.77 5.38 16.88
C ALA A 798 7.41 5.52 16.20
N GLY A 799 7.37 6.23 15.08
CA GLY A 799 6.17 6.43 14.28
C GLY A 799 6.46 6.44 12.78
N THR A 800 5.42 6.18 11.98
CA THR A 800 5.53 6.33 10.53
C THR A 800 5.66 7.80 10.12
N VAL A 801 6.19 8.09 8.94
CA VAL A 801 6.32 9.46 8.40
C VAL A 801 4.98 10.22 8.46
N TYR A 802 3.88 9.58 8.01
CA TYR A 802 2.52 10.12 8.12
C TYR A 802 2.11 10.42 9.56
N SER A 803 2.52 9.56 10.49
CA SER A 803 2.12 9.66 11.89
C SER A 803 2.82 10.81 12.63
N VAL A 804 3.95 11.28 12.11
CA VAL A 804 4.76 12.39 12.66
C VAL A 804 4.65 13.66 11.81
N GLN A 805 3.86 13.67 10.74
CA GLN A 805 3.61 14.87 9.96
C GLN A 805 3.02 15.98 10.83
N GLY A 806 3.46 17.22 10.60
CA GLY A 806 3.14 18.37 11.44
C GLY A 806 3.91 18.44 12.77
N ARG A 807 4.47 17.33 13.28
CA ARG A 807 5.30 17.33 14.48
C ARG A 807 6.66 17.99 14.19
N THR A 808 7.21 18.65 15.20
CA THR A 808 8.61 19.12 15.23
C THR A 808 9.23 18.62 16.53
N ALA A 809 10.48 18.18 16.48
CA ALA A 809 11.26 17.73 17.63
C ALA A 809 12.64 18.41 17.62
N ALA A 810 13.34 18.44 18.76
CA ALA A 810 14.72 18.90 18.83
C ALA A 810 15.61 18.04 17.92
N ALA A 811 15.48 16.72 18.02
CA ALA A 811 16.22 15.78 17.18
C ALA A 811 15.34 14.65 16.58
N ALA A 812 15.81 14.06 15.48
CA ALA A 812 15.14 12.93 14.84
C ALA A 812 16.12 11.86 14.35
N VAL A 813 15.68 10.60 14.37
CA VAL A 813 16.37 9.50 13.70
C VAL A 813 15.47 8.95 12.60
N PHE A 814 15.89 9.05 11.34
CA PHE A 814 15.18 8.50 10.19
C PHE A 814 15.71 7.11 9.87
N HIS A 815 14.88 6.10 10.11
CA HIS A 815 15.19 4.69 9.82
C HIS A 815 14.65 4.29 8.44
N VAL A 816 15.57 4.11 7.48
CA VAL A 816 15.32 3.70 6.10
C VAL A 816 15.46 2.18 5.96
N GLY A 817 14.62 1.44 6.69
CA GLY A 817 14.52 -0.03 6.64
C GLY A 817 13.55 -0.55 5.57
N SER A 818 12.79 0.34 4.94
CA SER A 818 11.83 0.06 3.86
C SER A 818 12.04 1.07 2.74
N ARG A 819 11.79 0.67 1.47
CA ARG A 819 11.86 1.57 0.32
C ARG A 819 11.06 2.84 0.56
N THR A 820 11.70 3.99 0.45
CA THR A 820 11.04 5.30 0.61
C THR A 820 10.90 6.03 -0.72
N ASP A 821 10.41 7.26 -0.67
CA ASP A 821 10.23 8.17 -1.80
C ASP A 821 10.63 9.60 -1.41
N ALA A 822 10.54 10.53 -2.36
CA ALA A 822 10.90 11.93 -2.16
C ALA A 822 10.13 12.62 -1.05
N ARG A 823 8.81 12.40 -0.99
CA ARG A 823 7.91 13.09 -0.05
C ARG A 823 8.13 12.57 1.37
N GLU A 824 8.25 11.25 1.50
CA GLU A 824 8.53 10.58 2.76
C GLU A 824 9.89 10.99 3.32
N THR A 825 10.92 11.01 2.46
CA THR A 825 12.27 11.46 2.82
C THR A 825 12.25 12.92 3.24
N TYR A 826 11.67 13.80 2.44
CA TYR A 826 11.59 15.22 2.75
C TYR A 826 10.88 15.48 4.07
N VAL A 827 9.72 14.83 4.30
CA VAL A 827 9.00 14.97 5.57
C VAL A 827 9.81 14.41 6.72
N ALA A 828 10.37 13.21 6.62
CA ALA A 828 11.16 12.62 7.71
C ALA A 828 12.37 13.48 8.08
N MET A 829 13.09 13.99 7.07
CA MET A 829 14.28 14.81 7.24
C MET A 829 13.99 16.23 7.74
N THR A 830 12.76 16.73 7.63
CA THR A 830 12.39 18.09 8.08
C THR A 830 11.69 18.16 9.45
N ARG A 831 11.67 17.06 10.20
CA ARG A 831 11.07 17.02 11.56
C ARG A 831 11.95 17.59 12.67
N HIS A 832 13.26 17.77 12.45
CA HIS A 832 14.22 18.22 13.46
C HIS A 832 14.43 19.74 13.48
N ARG A 833 14.84 20.26 14.64
CA ARG A 833 15.33 21.65 14.82
C ARG A 833 16.85 21.74 14.93
N ALA A 834 17.47 20.78 15.62
CA ALA A 834 18.91 20.78 15.91
C ALA A 834 19.62 19.62 15.19
N ASP A 835 19.23 18.37 15.45
CA ASP A 835 19.99 17.21 15.00
C ASP A 835 19.14 16.18 14.24
N VAL A 836 19.73 15.58 13.21
CA VAL A 836 19.16 14.42 12.53
C VAL A 836 20.21 13.36 12.29
N ARG A 837 19.79 12.10 12.37
CA ARG A 837 20.55 10.92 11.95
C ARG A 837 19.72 10.11 10.98
N VAL A 838 20.34 9.60 9.93
CA VAL A 838 19.71 8.70 8.95
C VAL A 838 20.40 7.36 9.04
N VAL A 839 19.64 6.29 9.20
CA VAL A 839 20.16 4.93 9.26
C VAL A 839 19.54 4.12 8.13
N VAL A 840 20.38 3.57 7.25
CA VAL A 840 19.94 2.95 6.00
C VAL A 840 20.27 1.46 6.00
N ASP A 841 19.28 0.62 5.75
CA ASP A 841 19.51 -0.81 5.44
C ASP A 841 20.07 -0.94 4.02
N CYS A 842 21.39 -1.13 3.92
CA CYS A 842 22.12 -1.16 2.65
C CYS A 842 21.83 -2.41 1.84
N ASP A 843 21.69 -3.56 2.49
CA ASP A 843 21.35 -4.78 1.77
C ASP A 843 20.00 -4.64 1.06
N ARG A 844 19.01 -4.04 1.72
CA ARG A 844 17.74 -3.69 1.06
C ARG A 844 17.96 -2.71 -0.08
N LEU A 845 18.64 -1.60 0.17
CA LEU A 845 18.84 -0.53 -0.80
C LEU A 845 19.50 -1.04 -2.09
N LEU A 846 20.62 -1.76 -1.97
CA LEU A 846 21.42 -2.21 -3.11
C LEU A 846 20.69 -3.28 -3.95
N ARG A 847 19.94 -4.19 -3.31
CA ARG A 847 19.10 -5.17 -4.04
C ARG A 847 17.96 -4.53 -4.82
N GLU A 848 17.51 -3.38 -4.38
CA GLU A 848 16.41 -2.65 -5.01
C GLU A 848 16.88 -1.67 -6.10
N ALA A 849 18.18 -1.31 -6.07
CA ALA A 849 18.82 -0.44 -7.04
C ALA A 849 19.24 -1.17 -8.33
N SER A 850 19.53 -2.48 -8.27
CA SER A 850 20.16 -3.18 -9.41
C SER A 850 19.47 -4.47 -9.87
N ASN A 851 19.41 -4.64 -11.20
CA ASN A 851 19.19 -5.92 -11.89
C ASN A 851 20.47 -6.79 -11.94
N GLU A 852 21.60 -6.24 -11.50
CA GLU A 852 22.88 -6.91 -11.32
C GLU A 852 23.26 -6.95 -9.83
N ILE A 853 23.91 -8.00 -9.39
CA ILE A 853 24.27 -8.21 -7.98
C ILE A 853 25.30 -7.15 -7.59
N LEU A 854 24.86 -6.04 -6.98
CA LEU A 854 25.78 -5.09 -6.34
C LEU A 854 26.40 -5.74 -5.09
N ASP A 855 27.71 -5.54 -4.92
CA ASP A 855 28.48 -6.06 -3.81
C ASP A 855 28.20 -5.25 -2.52
N MET A 856 28.14 -5.94 -1.37
CA MET A 856 27.94 -5.32 -0.05
C MET A 856 29.12 -4.43 0.37
N ASP A 857 30.30 -4.66 -0.22
CA ASP A 857 31.52 -3.88 0.02
C ASP A 857 31.62 -2.62 -0.86
N ALA A 858 30.52 -2.23 -1.52
CA ALA A 858 30.47 -1.00 -2.30
C ALA A 858 30.87 0.23 -1.44
N PRO A 859 31.65 1.17 -1.99
CA PRO A 859 32.00 2.40 -1.30
C PRO A 859 30.75 3.22 -0.97
N ASP A 860 30.82 4.04 0.08
CA ASP A 860 29.67 4.82 0.54
C ASP A 860 29.15 5.80 -0.53
N THR A 861 29.98 6.20 -1.50
CA THR A 861 29.56 6.98 -2.68
C THR A 861 28.50 6.25 -3.51
N ASP A 862 28.63 4.93 -3.69
CA ASP A 862 27.71 4.13 -4.50
C ASP A 862 26.41 3.88 -3.73
N LYS A 863 26.51 3.65 -2.41
CA LYS A 863 25.36 3.53 -1.52
C LYS A 863 24.58 4.84 -1.45
N LEU A 864 25.28 5.98 -1.40
CA LEU A 864 24.68 7.30 -1.43
C LEU A 864 23.95 7.53 -2.76
N ALA A 865 24.57 7.19 -3.90
CA ALA A 865 23.93 7.28 -5.20
C ALA A 865 22.66 6.40 -5.28
N ALA A 866 22.70 5.18 -4.76
CA ALA A 866 21.52 4.32 -4.69
C ALA A 866 20.41 4.92 -3.80
N LEU A 867 20.78 5.54 -2.68
CA LEU A 867 19.84 6.22 -1.79
C LEU A 867 19.21 7.45 -2.45
N VAL A 868 20.00 8.23 -3.20
CA VAL A 868 19.51 9.35 -4.01
C VAL A 868 18.50 8.86 -5.03
N VAL A 869 18.83 7.83 -5.82
CA VAL A 869 17.91 7.25 -6.81
C VAL A 869 16.61 6.76 -6.18
N GLU A 870 16.66 6.20 -4.97
CA GLU A 870 15.45 5.81 -4.24
C GLU A 870 14.65 7.03 -3.77
N ALA A 871 15.29 8.03 -3.18
CA ALA A 871 14.63 9.23 -2.69
C ALA A 871 14.15 10.16 -3.80
N GLU A 872 14.71 10.10 -5.01
CA GLU A 872 14.21 10.86 -6.16
C GLU A 872 12.94 10.25 -6.76
N ARG A 873 12.55 9.04 -6.37
CA ARG A 873 11.29 8.45 -6.82
C ARG A 873 10.14 9.29 -6.30
N PHE A 874 9.29 9.69 -7.24
CA PHE A 874 8.12 10.51 -6.97
C PHE A 874 6.89 9.75 -7.46
N ASP A 875 6.32 8.91 -6.60
CA ASP A 875 5.07 8.21 -6.87
C ASP A 875 3.90 9.16 -6.57
N GLU A 876 3.53 9.98 -7.56
CA GLU A 876 2.38 10.89 -7.44
C GLU A 876 1.07 10.14 -7.67
N LYS A 877 0.06 10.39 -6.82
CA LYS A 877 -1.29 9.89 -7.11
C LYS A 877 -1.80 10.45 -8.43
N LEU A 878 -2.18 9.55 -9.32
CA LEU A 878 -2.78 9.91 -10.59
C LEU A 878 -4.12 10.60 -10.37
N ASN A 879 -4.27 11.76 -11.02
CA ASN A 879 -5.51 12.51 -11.10
C ASN A 879 -6.26 12.14 -12.37
N ILE A 880 -7.59 12.26 -12.36
CA ILE A 880 -8.42 11.94 -13.53
C ILE A 880 -8.15 12.95 -14.65
N ALA A 881 -7.90 14.21 -14.28
CA ALA A 881 -7.54 15.32 -15.14
C ALA A 881 -6.27 15.08 -15.96
N SER A 882 -5.34 14.23 -15.48
CA SER A 882 -4.16 13.84 -16.24
C SER A 882 -4.52 13.07 -17.52
N PHE A 883 -5.76 12.59 -17.65
CA PHE A 883 -6.30 11.88 -18.81
C PHE A 883 -7.23 12.77 -19.69
N ARG A 884 -7.27 14.09 -19.46
CA ARG A 884 -8.17 15.09 -20.10
C ARG A 884 -8.30 14.97 -21.63
N GLN A 885 -7.21 14.78 -22.36
CA GLN A 885 -7.21 14.73 -23.83
C GLN A 885 -8.11 13.60 -24.38
N ARG A 886 -8.17 12.44 -23.71
CA ARG A 886 -8.96 11.27 -24.15
C ARG A 886 -10.42 11.32 -23.70
N LEU A 887 -10.72 12.03 -22.61
CA LEU A 887 -12.10 12.27 -22.16
C LEU A 887 -12.84 13.23 -23.10
N ALA A 888 -12.12 14.16 -23.74
CA ALA A 888 -12.68 15.04 -24.77
C ALA A 888 -13.13 14.26 -26.02
N ASP A 889 -12.36 13.26 -26.45
CA ASP A 889 -12.70 12.41 -27.61
C ASP A 889 -13.96 11.56 -27.37
N ARG A 890 -14.21 11.14 -26.12
CA ARG A 890 -15.40 10.36 -25.74
C ARG A 890 -16.67 11.19 -25.52
N ARG A 891 -16.56 12.53 -25.44
CA ARG A 891 -17.71 13.45 -25.37
C ARG A 891 -18.30 13.80 -26.72
N THR A 892 -17.87 13.15 -27.81
CA THR A 892 -18.62 13.19 -29.08
C THR A 892 -19.60 12.01 -29.08
N PRO A 893 -20.89 12.20 -28.73
CA PRO A 893 -21.88 11.23 -29.10
C PRO A 893 -21.98 11.29 -30.62
N THR A 894 -21.41 10.30 -31.31
CA THR A 894 -21.87 9.97 -32.65
C THR A 894 -23.28 9.42 -32.47
N ILE A 895 -24.25 10.34 -32.41
CA ILE A 895 -25.62 10.01 -32.75
C ILE A 895 -25.55 9.68 -34.23
N ASP A 896 -25.56 8.39 -34.54
CA ASP A 896 -25.91 7.88 -35.86
C ASP A 896 -27.36 8.31 -36.11
N VAL A 897 -27.55 9.53 -36.62
CA VAL A 897 -28.78 9.89 -37.28
C VAL A 897 -28.74 9.14 -38.60
N ALA A 898 -29.46 8.02 -38.62
CA ALA A 898 -29.79 7.28 -39.82
C ALA A 898 -30.10 8.25 -40.97
N ARG A 899 -29.19 8.33 -41.95
CA ARG A 899 -29.50 8.86 -43.27
C ARG A 899 -30.19 7.76 -44.04
N ASP A 900 -31.51 7.80 -43.96
CA ASP A 900 -32.39 7.11 -44.88
C ASP A 900 -32.02 7.50 -46.31
N ARG A 901 -31.82 6.50 -47.15
CA ARG A 901 -31.67 6.67 -48.60
C ARG A 901 -33.07 6.89 -49.16
N ASN A 902 -33.35 8.08 -49.70
CA ASN A 902 -34.09 8.14 -50.95
C ASN A 902 -33.95 9.47 -51.69
N ASP A 903 -33.97 9.34 -53.00
CA ASP A 903 -33.71 10.32 -54.05
C ASP A 903 -34.65 11.53 -54.09
N GLY A 904 -34.14 12.63 -54.66
CA GLY A 904 -34.94 13.47 -55.57
C GLY A 904 -35.17 14.94 -55.17
N LEU A 905 -34.70 15.82 -56.06
CA LEU A 905 -35.24 17.15 -56.41
C LEU A 905 -34.86 18.40 -55.57
N ILE A 906 -34.11 19.28 -56.25
CA ILE A 906 -33.95 20.75 -56.10
C ILE A 906 -35.37 21.40 -56.14
N PRO A 907 -35.74 22.51 -55.42
CA PRO A 907 -35.09 23.82 -55.53
C PRO A 907 -35.16 24.86 -54.36
N THR A 908 -34.18 25.80 -54.42
CA THR A 908 -34.19 27.26 -54.10
C THR A 908 -35.12 27.86 -53.03
N CYS A 909 -34.53 28.61 -52.07
CA CYS A 909 -34.82 30.04 -51.77
C CYS A 909 -33.91 30.50 -50.61
N ALA A 910 -32.95 31.40 -50.85
CA ALA A 910 -33.06 32.84 -50.55
C ALA A 910 -32.83 33.19 -49.08
N ILE A 911 -31.58 33.52 -48.71
CA ILE A 911 -31.29 34.57 -47.72
C ILE A 911 -30.11 35.40 -48.24
N ALA A 912 -30.40 36.68 -48.42
CA ALA A 912 -29.53 37.75 -48.86
C ALA A 912 -28.60 38.23 -47.73
N ASP A 913 -27.50 38.89 -48.15
CA ASP A 913 -26.81 40.04 -47.53
C ASP A 913 -26.42 39.92 -46.05
N SER A 914 -25.23 40.27 -45.57
CA SER A 914 -24.09 41.08 -46.02
C SER A 914 -23.07 40.92 -44.87
N VAL A 915 -21.75 40.85 -45.08
CA VAL A 915 -20.76 41.94 -45.02
C VAL A 915 -19.42 41.17 -45.05
N GLY A 916 -18.61 41.19 -46.12
CA GLY A 916 -17.54 42.17 -46.38
C GLY A 916 -16.45 42.11 -45.30
N VAL A 917 -15.26 41.54 -45.54
CA VAL A 917 -14.02 42.27 -45.92
C VAL A 917 -12.86 41.24 -45.99
N PRO A 918 -11.80 41.44 -46.82
CA PRO A 918 -11.22 40.40 -47.66
C PRO A 918 -9.85 39.84 -47.26
N LYS A 919 -9.48 38.79 -48.02
CA LYS A 919 -8.16 38.15 -48.18
C LYS A 919 -7.04 39.09 -48.65
N ALA A 920 -5.81 38.76 -48.25
CA ALA A 920 -4.59 38.67 -49.08
C ALA A 920 -3.50 38.03 -48.19
N GLY A 921 -2.64 37.10 -48.59
CA GLY A 921 -2.34 36.43 -49.86
C GLY A 921 -0.95 35.77 -49.72
N GLU A 922 -0.84 34.53 -50.21
CA GLU A 922 0.31 33.86 -50.87
C GLU A 922 1.67 33.79 -50.12
N VAL A 923 2.30 32.62 -49.92
CA VAL A 923 2.67 31.56 -50.90
C VAL A 923 2.41 30.16 -50.36
#